data_AF-A0A0Q0VDS6-F1
#
_entry.id   AF-A0A0Q0VDS6-F1
#
_cell.length_a   1.000
_cell.length_b   1.000
_cell.length_c   1.000
_cell.angle_alpha   90.00
_cell.angle_beta   90.00
_cell.angle_gamma   90.00
#
_symmetry.space_group_name_H-M   'P 1'
#
loop_
_entity.id
_entity.type
_entity.pdbx_description
1 polymer ?
#
loop_
_entity_poly.entity_id
_entity_poly.type
_entity_poly.pdbx_seq_one_letter_code
_entity_poly.pdbx_strand_id
1 'polypeptide(L)'
;MKINLILFFLCITIILSSCDRINPVDKGHPAYFDKIIQHGDSLINTNYNKGIKYLDSAYKAFPKPSNFDLSRKYKTQAEYSLNPNEGLIYIDSALVILEKQIKSHPVELFTAYNVKANLYVDKDDYDNAFKYFYNAKVLSEKISLDNGLRGFINMSIGNVLFKQKKYNEALGYFRISIQYYKKTTVKPFNAFGKIQSNLNSIGLCYERLNQLDSANIAYQNALAYVNSVDKKFLKHLPYINAAKGVIYGNIASNYVHLKAYKKAEEAFVKSLALDKIYLEDILFNQIKLAQLYLNTDRKVEAANLINTIRKRTDSLTKPSREVNLRFSALVWNYYEDAGDVPQAYKAFKAYHKLKDSADLVDSQVKSKDINKEFVKYAQTQEIDVLKKKDELKTVYLIFALSLTFLSALVIFLIWRNYRITRKNNTSLKVLNAKISDHNLLMEKTLEALEQSQEENTHMMQVVAHDMRTPIAGVIGLTSLMLEENDLTEDQREIISMINTSGADTLNFINDLLQVQYNKSNLIKEPVEMHTLLKYCITLLDSKAKEKHQELKISTIPIEINISREKIWRVMSNLISNAIKFSPHGTTIHIVMEEKPLSILIAVKDNGIGIPPEIAQNLFAMNADVQRQGTDGEKSFGLGLAISKQIIEAHNGSIWFESLPGFGTTFFVELPITEN
;
A
#
# COMPACT_ATOMS: atom_id res chain seq x y z
N MET A 1 -11.46 27.02 -4.85
CA MET A 1 -11.49 25.72 -5.58
C MET A 1 -11.25 25.82 -7.10
N LYS A 2 -11.57 26.93 -7.77
CA LYS A 2 -11.35 27.07 -9.23
C LYS A 2 -9.90 27.37 -9.67
N ILE A 3 -9.07 27.95 -8.81
CA ILE A 3 -7.68 28.33 -9.13
C ILE A 3 -6.75 27.10 -9.22
N ASN A 4 -6.98 26.07 -8.40
CA ASN A 4 -6.17 24.84 -8.43
C ASN A 4 -6.44 23.95 -9.66
N LEU A 5 -7.62 24.05 -10.28
CA LEU A 5 -7.96 23.29 -11.48
C LEU A 5 -7.30 23.86 -12.74
N ILE A 6 -7.12 25.19 -12.77
CA ILE A 6 -6.44 25.90 -13.87
C ILE A 6 -4.93 25.67 -13.80
N LEU A 7 -4.32 25.69 -12.60
CA LEU A 7 -2.91 25.32 -12.43
C LEU A 7 -2.64 23.85 -12.77
N PHE A 8 -3.57 22.93 -12.47
CA PHE A 8 -3.44 21.52 -12.84
C PHE A 8 -3.50 21.31 -14.37
N PHE A 9 -4.38 22.03 -15.07
CA PHE A 9 -4.43 22.00 -16.54
C PHE A 9 -3.23 22.71 -17.19
N LEU A 10 -2.72 23.81 -16.62
CA LEU A 10 -1.54 24.51 -17.14
C LEU A 10 -0.28 23.63 -17.06
N CYS A 11 -0.11 22.87 -15.97
CA CYS A 11 0.96 21.89 -15.82
C CYS A 11 0.86 20.73 -16.83
N ILE A 12 -0.35 20.28 -17.17
CA ILE A 12 -0.55 19.23 -18.19
C ILE A 12 -0.26 19.76 -19.60
N THR A 13 -0.59 21.03 -19.90
CA THR A 13 -0.26 21.63 -21.19
C THR A 13 1.24 21.92 -21.35
N ILE A 14 1.98 22.24 -20.29
CA ILE A 14 3.43 22.42 -20.35
C ILE A 14 4.15 21.05 -20.53
N ILE A 15 3.58 19.96 -20.01
CA ILE A 15 4.08 18.60 -20.25
C ILE A 15 3.79 18.12 -21.69
N LEU A 16 2.70 18.57 -22.31
CA LEU A 16 2.32 18.17 -23.68
C LEU A 16 2.94 19.05 -24.79
N SER A 17 3.54 20.19 -24.45
CA SER A 17 4.17 21.12 -25.42
C SER A 17 5.68 20.89 -25.61
N SER A 18 6.29 19.94 -24.89
CA SER A 18 7.72 19.61 -24.98
C SER A 18 8.01 18.47 -25.99
N CYS A 19 7.16 18.29 -27.01
CA CYS A 19 7.51 17.48 -28.18
C CYS A 19 8.10 18.36 -29.28
N ASP A 20 9.22 18.99 -28.97
CA ASP A 20 10.12 19.49 -29.99
C ASP A 20 10.62 18.29 -30.82
N ARG A 21 10.24 18.29 -32.10
CA ARG A 21 10.89 17.48 -33.15
C ARG A 21 12.30 18.02 -33.35
N ILE A 22 13.20 17.66 -32.45
CA ILE A 22 14.64 17.82 -32.61
C ILE A 22 15.20 16.42 -32.81
N ASN A 23 15.80 16.16 -33.97
CA ASN A 23 16.67 15.00 -34.18
C ASN A 23 17.54 14.81 -32.94
N PRO A 24 17.54 13.64 -32.29
CA PRO A 24 18.42 13.43 -31.16
C PRO A 24 19.84 13.41 -31.71
N VAL A 25 20.51 14.56 -31.69
CA VAL A 25 21.96 14.57 -31.58
C VAL A 25 22.21 13.86 -30.26
N ASP A 26 22.71 12.65 -30.43
CA ASP A 26 22.97 11.62 -29.44
C ASP A 26 23.71 12.23 -28.23
N LYS A 27 22.96 12.56 -27.17
CA LYS A 27 23.46 13.29 -25.99
C LYS A 27 24.56 12.53 -25.22
N GLY A 28 24.98 11.35 -25.69
CA GLY A 28 26.07 10.54 -25.15
C GLY A 28 27.11 10.04 -26.16
N HIS A 29 27.04 10.39 -27.46
CA HIS A 29 27.99 9.90 -28.47
C HIS A 29 28.90 11.02 -29.04
N PRO A 30 30.15 11.12 -28.56
CA PRO A 30 31.15 11.96 -29.19
C PRO A 30 31.58 11.45 -30.58
N ALA A 31 31.68 12.36 -31.55
CA ALA A 31 32.07 12.07 -32.94
C ALA A 31 33.45 11.38 -33.11
N TYR A 32 34.30 11.37 -32.09
CA TYR A 32 35.58 10.66 -32.14
C TYR A 32 35.40 9.14 -32.05
N PHE A 33 34.33 8.61 -31.46
CA PHE A 33 34.08 7.17 -31.41
C PHE A 33 33.85 6.59 -32.81
N ASP A 34 33.28 7.36 -33.74
CA ASP A 34 33.20 6.97 -35.15
C ASP A 34 34.59 6.75 -35.76
N LYS A 35 35.54 7.64 -35.45
CA LYS A 35 36.92 7.51 -35.93
C LYS A 35 37.64 6.31 -35.31
N ILE A 36 37.39 6.03 -34.03
CA ILE A 36 37.93 4.84 -33.34
C ILE A 36 37.42 3.58 -34.00
N ILE A 37 36.10 3.47 -34.19
CA ILE A 37 35.51 2.30 -34.86
C ILE A 37 36.06 2.18 -36.28
N GLN A 38 36.12 3.27 -37.06
CA GLN A 38 36.64 3.24 -38.43
C GLN A 38 38.12 2.82 -38.50
N HIS A 39 38.94 3.29 -37.55
CA HIS A 39 40.34 2.89 -37.50
C HIS A 39 40.50 1.43 -37.06
N GLY A 40 39.73 1.01 -36.05
CA GLY A 40 39.68 -0.38 -35.61
C GLY A 40 39.24 -1.31 -36.74
N ASP A 41 38.20 -0.94 -37.48
CA ASP A 41 37.68 -1.64 -38.66
C ASP A 41 38.76 -1.80 -39.75
N SER A 42 39.49 -0.72 -40.06
CA SER A 42 40.62 -0.77 -40.99
C SER A 42 41.76 -1.67 -40.50
N LEU A 43 42.04 -1.66 -39.19
CA LEU A 43 43.06 -2.54 -38.60
C LEU A 43 42.61 -4.00 -38.61
N ILE A 44 41.34 -4.29 -38.32
CA ILE A 44 40.81 -5.65 -38.34
C ILE A 44 40.94 -6.25 -39.74
N ASN A 45 40.58 -5.47 -40.78
CA ASN A 45 40.68 -5.90 -42.18
C ASN A 45 42.11 -6.23 -42.63
N THR A 46 43.14 -5.68 -41.96
CA THR A 46 44.55 -5.97 -42.27
C THR A 46 45.16 -7.00 -41.31
N ASN A 47 44.75 -6.96 -40.04
CA ASN A 47 45.18 -7.86 -38.98
C ASN A 47 44.15 -7.86 -37.84
N TYR A 48 43.29 -8.89 -37.83
CA TYR A 48 42.24 -9.09 -36.83
C TYR A 48 42.70 -8.83 -35.40
N ASN A 49 43.79 -9.49 -34.96
CA ASN A 49 44.29 -9.39 -33.59
C ASN A 49 44.73 -7.98 -33.22
N LYS A 50 45.36 -7.24 -34.15
CA LYS A 50 45.75 -5.84 -33.91
C LYS A 50 44.53 -4.94 -33.78
N GLY A 51 43.54 -5.14 -34.64
CA GLY A 51 42.31 -4.34 -34.63
C GLY A 51 41.46 -4.54 -33.38
N ILE A 52 41.25 -5.79 -32.95
CA ILE A 52 40.52 -6.10 -31.71
C ILE A 52 41.23 -5.51 -30.48
N LYS A 53 42.55 -5.70 -30.38
CA LYS A 53 43.36 -5.10 -29.29
C LYS A 53 43.27 -3.58 -29.29
N TYR A 54 43.32 -2.94 -30.46
CA TYR A 54 43.15 -1.49 -30.57
C TYR A 54 41.79 -1.05 -30.04
N LEU A 55 40.69 -1.71 -30.43
CA LEU A 55 39.35 -1.38 -29.94
C LEU A 55 39.24 -1.55 -28.42
N ASP A 56 39.78 -2.63 -27.86
CA ASP A 56 39.79 -2.84 -26.42
C ASP A 56 40.59 -1.78 -25.67
N SER A 57 41.81 -1.48 -26.13
CA SER A 57 42.67 -0.46 -25.54
C SER A 57 42.06 0.94 -25.65
N ALA A 58 41.52 1.29 -26.83
CA ALA A 58 40.89 2.58 -27.05
C ALA A 58 39.71 2.75 -26.08
N TYR A 59 38.76 1.82 -26.05
CA TYR A 59 37.60 1.93 -25.17
C TYR A 59 37.94 1.87 -23.67
N LYS A 60 38.99 1.15 -23.27
CA LYS A 60 39.46 1.11 -21.87
C LYS A 60 40.12 2.42 -21.43
N ALA A 61 40.73 3.17 -22.36
CA ALA A 61 41.38 4.44 -22.06
C ALA A 61 40.39 5.61 -21.86
N PHE A 62 39.09 5.42 -22.14
CA PHE A 62 38.09 6.48 -21.97
C PHE A 62 37.37 6.39 -20.61
N PRO A 63 37.18 7.53 -19.90
CA PRO A 63 36.65 7.51 -18.55
C PRO A 63 35.22 6.97 -18.43
N LYS A 64 34.35 7.16 -19.44
CA LYS A 64 32.94 6.71 -19.45
C LYS A 64 32.37 6.60 -20.88
N PRO A 65 32.63 5.52 -21.65
CA PRO A 65 31.91 5.28 -22.90
C PRO A 65 30.41 5.10 -22.61
N SER A 66 29.53 5.62 -23.47
CA SER A 66 28.09 5.41 -23.29
C SER A 66 27.72 3.94 -23.54
N ASN A 67 26.56 3.52 -23.04
CA ASN A 67 26.03 2.18 -23.36
C ASN A 67 25.90 1.98 -24.88
N PHE A 68 25.53 3.03 -25.62
CA PHE A 68 25.48 2.99 -27.07
C PHE A 68 26.87 2.74 -27.69
N ASP A 69 27.90 3.46 -27.24
CA ASP A 69 29.27 3.27 -27.73
C ASP A 69 29.79 1.85 -27.46
N LEU A 70 29.50 1.31 -26.27
CA LEU A 70 29.84 -0.06 -25.91
C LEU A 70 29.12 -1.07 -26.80
N SER A 71 27.83 -0.85 -27.09
CA SER A 71 27.07 -1.73 -28.00
C SER A 71 27.68 -1.76 -29.41
N ARG A 72 28.16 -0.62 -29.92
CA ARG A 72 28.85 -0.53 -31.21
C ARG A 72 30.19 -1.26 -31.19
N LYS A 73 30.98 -1.12 -30.13
CA LYS A 73 32.22 -1.88 -29.94
C LYS A 73 31.97 -3.38 -30.00
N TYR A 74 31.04 -3.87 -29.17
CA TYR A 74 30.72 -5.30 -29.12
C TYR A 74 30.18 -5.82 -30.45
N LYS A 75 29.32 -5.05 -31.12
CA LYS A 75 28.84 -5.41 -32.46
C LYS A 75 29.99 -5.54 -33.46
N THR A 76 30.93 -4.59 -33.48
CA THR A 76 32.10 -4.65 -34.37
C THR A 76 32.99 -5.85 -34.04
N GLN A 77 33.21 -6.15 -32.74
CA GLN A 77 33.95 -7.36 -32.33
C GLN A 77 33.25 -8.65 -32.79
N ALA A 78 31.92 -8.68 -32.71
CA ALA A 78 31.12 -9.80 -33.16
C ALA A 78 31.18 -10.00 -34.69
N GLU A 79 31.04 -8.92 -35.46
CA GLU A 79 31.00 -8.95 -36.93
C GLU A 79 32.27 -9.54 -37.55
N TYR A 80 33.41 -9.31 -36.92
CA TYR A 80 34.70 -9.81 -37.40
C TYR A 80 35.21 -11.06 -36.69
N SER A 81 34.46 -11.59 -35.72
CA SER A 81 34.93 -12.73 -34.94
C SER A 81 35.20 -13.94 -35.82
N LEU A 82 36.40 -14.50 -35.70
CA LEU A 82 36.79 -15.72 -36.41
C LEU A 82 36.15 -16.99 -35.80
N ASN A 83 35.60 -16.88 -34.59
CA ASN A 83 34.92 -17.95 -33.89
C ASN A 83 33.45 -17.55 -33.64
N PRO A 84 32.48 -18.17 -34.32
CA PRO A 84 31.08 -17.80 -34.18
C PRO A 84 30.56 -17.84 -32.73
N ASN A 85 31.09 -18.71 -31.86
CA ASN A 85 30.70 -18.75 -30.45
C ASN A 85 31.14 -17.50 -29.68
N GLU A 86 32.36 -17.02 -29.94
CA GLU A 86 32.87 -15.79 -29.35
C GLU A 86 32.09 -14.58 -29.88
N GLY A 87 31.84 -14.56 -31.20
CA GLY A 87 31.01 -13.53 -31.83
C GLY A 87 29.60 -13.46 -31.22
N LEU A 88 28.99 -14.61 -30.89
CA LEU A 88 27.68 -14.66 -30.24
C LEU A 88 27.69 -14.00 -28.84
N ILE A 89 28.75 -14.18 -28.06
CA ILE A 89 28.87 -13.53 -26.74
C ILE A 89 28.91 -12.01 -26.89
N TYR A 90 29.70 -11.52 -27.84
CA TYR A 90 29.79 -10.09 -28.11
C TYR A 90 28.46 -9.52 -28.63
N ILE A 91 27.80 -10.18 -29.58
CA ILE A 91 26.55 -9.65 -30.14
C ILE A 91 25.42 -9.70 -29.12
N ASP A 92 25.39 -10.69 -28.22
CA ASP A 92 24.43 -10.75 -27.11
C ASP A 92 24.61 -9.58 -26.15
N SER A 93 25.86 -9.23 -25.85
CA SER A 93 26.19 -8.05 -25.04
C SER A 93 25.70 -6.76 -25.70
N ALA A 94 25.81 -6.64 -27.04
CA ALA A 94 25.29 -5.50 -27.78
C ALA A 94 23.75 -5.45 -27.77
N LEU A 95 23.08 -6.59 -27.99
CA LEU A 95 21.62 -6.68 -28.06
C LEU A 95 20.93 -6.37 -26.74
N VAL A 96 21.49 -6.81 -25.60
CA VAL A 96 20.95 -6.48 -24.27
C VAL A 96 20.83 -4.96 -24.04
N ILE A 97 21.74 -4.19 -24.64
CA ILE A 97 21.72 -2.73 -24.59
C ILE A 97 20.72 -2.17 -25.61
N LEU A 98 20.84 -2.58 -26.88
CA LEU A 98 20.08 -2.02 -28.00
C LEU A 98 18.58 -2.34 -27.93
N GLU A 99 18.18 -3.51 -27.45
CA GLU A 99 16.76 -3.92 -27.32
C GLU A 99 16.01 -3.09 -26.25
N LYS A 100 16.72 -2.44 -25.33
CA LYS A 100 16.13 -1.48 -24.39
C LYS A 100 15.97 -0.08 -25.00
N GLN A 101 16.62 0.18 -26.13
CA GLN A 101 16.74 1.50 -26.77
C GLN A 101 16.26 1.48 -28.24
N ILE A 102 15.31 0.61 -28.57
CA ILE A 102 14.81 0.37 -29.94
C ILE A 102 14.43 1.68 -30.67
N LYS A 103 13.79 2.62 -29.96
CA LYS A 103 13.36 3.91 -30.52
C LYS A 103 14.52 4.86 -30.84
N SER A 104 15.63 4.76 -30.11
CA SER A 104 16.77 5.67 -30.23
C SER A 104 17.78 5.22 -31.28
N HIS A 105 18.01 3.90 -31.39
CA HIS A 105 19.09 3.33 -32.23
C HIS A 105 18.62 2.15 -33.10
N PRO A 106 17.60 2.35 -33.95
CA PRO A 106 17.03 1.25 -34.73
C PRO A 106 17.95 0.69 -35.81
N VAL A 107 18.85 1.51 -36.35
CA VAL A 107 19.83 1.07 -37.37
C VAL A 107 20.83 0.12 -36.75
N GLU A 108 21.35 0.45 -35.57
CA GLU A 108 22.32 -0.36 -34.85
C GLU A 108 21.68 -1.68 -34.41
N LEU A 109 20.45 -1.66 -33.90
CA LEU A 109 19.70 -2.87 -33.57
C LEU A 109 19.49 -3.75 -34.81
N PHE A 110 19.11 -3.16 -35.95
CA PHE A 110 18.99 -3.89 -37.21
C PHE A 110 20.30 -4.57 -37.59
N THR A 111 21.41 -3.83 -37.55
CA THR A 111 22.73 -4.40 -37.87
C THR A 111 23.13 -5.49 -36.89
N ALA A 112 22.80 -5.35 -35.60
CA ALA A 112 23.10 -6.35 -34.58
C ALA A 112 22.31 -7.64 -34.80
N TYR A 113 21.03 -7.57 -35.14
CA TYR A 113 20.24 -8.74 -35.53
C TYR A 113 20.80 -9.45 -36.76
N ASN A 114 21.24 -8.69 -37.77
CA ASN A 114 21.88 -9.30 -38.95
C ASN A 114 23.20 -10.00 -38.62
N VAL A 115 24.06 -9.38 -37.79
CA VAL A 115 25.32 -9.98 -37.34
C VAL A 115 25.03 -11.28 -36.57
N LYS A 116 24.09 -11.25 -35.62
CA LYS A 116 23.70 -12.44 -34.87
C LYS A 116 23.14 -13.54 -35.78
N ALA A 117 22.30 -13.17 -36.75
CA ALA A 117 21.77 -14.13 -37.72
C ALA A 117 22.88 -14.79 -38.54
N ASN A 118 23.85 -14.01 -39.05
CA ASN A 118 24.99 -14.53 -39.79
C ASN A 118 25.89 -15.45 -38.93
N LEU A 119 26.14 -15.09 -37.67
CA LEU A 119 26.90 -15.94 -36.75
C LEU A 119 26.21 -17.30 -36.52
N TYR A 120 24.88 -17.34 -36.47
CA TYR A 120 24.15 -18.62 -36.44
C TYR A 120 24.22 -19.37 -37.76
N VAL A 121 24.19 -18.69 -38.91
CA VAL A 121 24.43 -19.32 -40.21
C VAL A 121 25.82 -19.96 -40.25
N ASP A 122 26.84 -19.30 -39.70
CA ASP A 122 28.21 -19.84 -39.63
C ASP A 122 28.35 -21.00 -38.64
N LYS A 123 27.35 -21.20 -37.77
CA LYS A 123 27.19 -22.37 -36.89
C LYS A 123 26.23 -23.42 -37.43
N ASP A 124 25.67 -23.21 -38.62
CA ASP A 124 24.61 -24.03 -39.21
C ASP A 124 23.33 -24.15 -38.36
N ASP A 125 23.11 -23.19 -37.45
CA ASP A 125 21.91 -23.09 -36.61
C ASP A 125 20.85 -22.21 -37.32
N TYR A 126 20.22 -22.79 -38.33
CA TYR A 126 19.26 -22.06 -39.17
C TYR A 126 17.99 -21.65 -38.43
N ASP A 127 17.61 -22.35 -37.35
CA ASP A 127 16.46 -21.96 -36.52
C ASP A 127 16.70 -20.58 -35.91
N ASN A 128 17.82 -20.42 -35.21
CA ASN A 128 18.13 -19.14 -34.60
C ASN A 128 18.49 -18.09 -35.65
N ALA A 129 19.17 -18.46 -36.74
CA ALA A 129 19.45 -17.53 -37.84
C ALA A 129 18.16 -16.91 -38.40
N PHE A 130 17.15 -17.73 -38.71
CA PHE A 130 15.90 -17.26 -39.29
C PHE A 130 15.09 -16.40 -38.33
N LYS A 131 15.09 -16.71 -37.03
CA LYS A 131 14.50 -15.84 -36.01
C LYS A 131 15.08 -14.42 -36.07
N TYR A 132 16.41 -14.30 -36.13
CA TYR A 132 17.07 -13.00 -36.12
C TYR A 132 17.00 -12.27 -37.48
N PHE A 133 17.00 -12.99 -38.61
CA PHE A 133 16.68 -12.40 -39.91
C PHE A 133 15.24 -11.88 -39.96
N TYR A 134 14.28 -12.61 -39.39
CA TYR A 134 12.90 -12.16 -39.29
C TYR A 134 12.79 -10.87 -38.47
N ASN A 135 13.43 -10.81 -37.30
CA ASN A 135 13.48 -9.61 -36.47
C ASN A 135 14.08 -8.41 -37.22
N ALA A 136 15.19 -8.61 -37.93
CA ALA A 136 15.80 -7.57 -38.77
C ALA A 136 14.87 -7.12 -39.91
N LYS A 137 14.19 -8.07 -40.58
CA LYS A 137 13.23 -7.78 -41.66
C LYS A 137 12.07 -6.92 -41.15
N VAL A 138 11.42 -7.35 -40.07
CA VAL A 138 10.31 -6.62 -39.44
C VAL A 138 10.75 -5.22 -39.00
N LEU A 139 11.96 -5.08 -38.45
CA LEU A 139 12.50 -3.78 -38.04
C LEU A 139 12.73 -2.84 -39.23
N SER A 140 13.17 -3.37 -40.37
CA SER A 140 13.35 -2.61 -41.62
C SER A 140 12.03 -2.16 -42.27
N GLU A 141 10.91 -2.81 -41.93
CA GLU A 141 9.57 -2.51 -42.44
C GLU A 141 8.82 -1.51 -41.53
N LYS A 142 8.95 -1.65 -40.21
CA LYS A 142 8.22 -0.85 -39.20
C LYS A 142 8.69 0.60 -39.09
N ILE A 143 9.94 0.85 -39.43
CA ILE A 143 10.55 2.16 -39.27
C ILE A 143 10.65 2.76 -40.67
N SER A 144 10.41 4.07 -40.80
CA SER A 144 10.70 4.87 -42.01
C SER A 144 12.22 4.95 -42.26
N LEU A 145 12.89 3.80 -42.26
CA LEU A 145 14.31 3.63 -42.47
C LEU A 145 14.63 3.70 -43.95
N ASP A 146 15.87 4.06 -44.20
CA ASP A 146 16.48 4.10 -45.52
C ASP A 146 16.31 2.76 -46.27
N ASN A 147 15.96 2.84 -47.56
CA ASN A 147 15.76 1.68 -48.43
C ASN A 147 17.00 0.74 -48.47
N GLY A 148 18.19 1.24 -48.19
CA GLY A 148 19.42 0.46 -48.12
C GLY A 148 19.42 -0.63 -47.04
N LEU A 149 18.69 -0.45 -45.93
CA LEU A 149 18.54 -1.52 -44.91
C LEU A 149 17.63 -2.64 -45.42
N ARG A 150 16.55 -2.27 -46.13
CA ARG A 150 15.68 -3.24 -46.82
C ARG A 150 16.44 -3.98 -47.91
N GLY A 151 17.29 -3.27 -48.65
CA GLY A 151 18.23 -3.87 -49.60
C GLY A 151 19.15 -4.89 -48.91
N PHE A 152 19.74 -4.49 -47.78
CA PHE A 152 20.68 -5.32 -47.03
C PHE A 152 20.05 -6.63 -46.55
N ILE A 153 18.90 -6.58 -45.88
CA ILE A 153 18.26 -7.80 -45.35
C ILE A 153 17.85 -8.76 -46.47
N ASN A 154 17.35 -8.24 -47.60
CA ASN A 154 17.01 -9.07 -48.75
C ASN A 154 18.25 -9.71 -49.36
N MET A 155 19.38 -8.99 -49.45
CA MET A 155 20.65 -9.56 -49.88
C MET A 155 21.13 -10.67 -48.92
N SER A 156 21.07 -10.45 -47.61
CA SER A 156 21.46 -11.44 -46.60
C SER A 156 20.62 -12.72 -46.71
N ILE A 157 19.29 -12.59 -46.81
CA ILE A 157 18.39 -13.73 -47.02
C ILE A 157 18.69 -14.45 -48.35
N GLY A 158 18.93 -13.70 -49.42
CA GLY A 158 19.31 -14.26 -50.72
C GLY A 158 20.60 -15.09 -50.65
N ASN A 159 21.60 -14.62 -49.90
CA ASN A 159 22.85 -15.35 -49.69
C ASN A 159 22.63 -16.66 -48.92
N VAL A 160 21.75 -16.65 -47.92
CA VAL A 160 21.41 -17.87 -47.16
C VAL A 160 20.67 -18.87 -48.05
N LEU A 161 19.68 -18.43 -48.81
CA LEU A 161 18.98 -19.27 -49.79
C LEU A 161 19.92 -19.85 -50.85
N PHE A 162 20.91 -19.07 -51.29
CA PHE A 162 21.96 -19.55 -52.18
C PHE A 162 22.77 -20.68 -51.53
N LYS A 163 23.20 -20.53 -50.26
CA LYS A 163 23.87 -21.60 -49.49
C LYS A 163 22.98 -22.84 -49.35
N GLN A 164 21.66 -22.67 -49.17
CA GLN A 164 20.68 -23.75 -49.15
C GLN A 164 20.39 -24.39 -50.52
N LYS A 165 21.08 -23.97 -51.58
CA LYS A 165 20.87 -24.43 -52.97
C LYS A 165 19.48 -24.11 -53.53
N LYS A 166 18.77 -23.16 -52.90
CA LYS A 166 17.46 -22.65 -53.32
C LYS A 166 17.62 -21.45 -54.27
N TYR A 167 18.29 -21.67 -55.40
CA TYR A 167 18.73 -20.61 -56.30
C TYR A 167 17.60 -19.78 -56.91
N ASN A 168 16.45 -20.42 -57.22
CA ASN A 168 15.27 -19.71 -57.73
C ASN A 168 14.69 -18.72 -56.73
N GLU A 169 14.61 -19.09 -55.45
CA GLU A 169 14.14 -18.19 -54.39
C GLU A 169 15.16 -17.06 -54.16
N ALA A 170 16.46 -17.40 -54.12
CA ALA A 170 17.54 -16.43 -53.98
C ALA A 170 17.52 -15.34 -55.07
N LEU A 171 17.23 -15.69 -56.33
CA LEU A 171 17.07 -14.74 -57.44
C LEU A 171 16.05 -13.64 -57.12
N GLY A 172 14.90 -14.01 -56.55
CA GLY A 172 13.86 -13.06 -56.17
C GLY A 172 14.37 -12.03 -55.15
N TYR A 173 15.04 -12.53 -54.10
CA TYR A 173 15.59 -11.70 -53.04
C TYR A 173 16.71 -10.76 -53.53
N PHE A 174 17.63 -11.22 -54.38
CA PHE A 174 18.67 -10.36 -54.96
C PHE A 174 18.08 -9.26 -55.86
N ARG A 175 17.03 -9.56 -56.63
CA ARG A 175 16.33 -8.55 -57.46
C ARG A 175 15.66 -7.49 -56.60
N ILE A 176 14.94 -7.89 -55.55
CA ILE A 176 14.29 -6.98 -54.60
C ILE A 176 15.35 -6.10 -53.91
N SER A 177 16.47 -6.69 -53.50
CA SER A 177 17.61 -5.97 -52.91
C SER A 177 18.10 -4.85 -53.83
N ILE A 178 18.33 -5.13 -55.11
CA ILE A 178 18.74 -4.12 -56.10
C ILE A 178 17.71 -2.99 -56.22
N GLN A 179 16.42 -3.31 -56.25
CA GLN A 179 15.36 -2.28 -56.36
C GLN A 179 15.39 -1.32 -55.16
N TYR A 180 15.62 -1.84 -53.96
CA TYR A 180 15.75 -1.03 -52.75
C TYR A 180 17.02 -0.18 -52.77
N TYR A 181 18.18 -0.76 -53.12
CA TYR A 181 19.42 0.01 -53.23
C TYR A 181 19.40 1.06 -54.33
N LYS A 182 18.59 0.93 -55.38
CA LYS A 182 18.38 2.00 -56.36
C LYS A 182 17.61 3.20 -55.80
N LYS A 183 16.86 3.02 -54.71
CA LYS A 183 16.02 4.03 -54.06
C LYS A 183 16.58 4.50 -52.71
N THR A 184 17.80 4.10 -52.35
CA THR A 184 18.44 4.46 -51.07
C THR A 184 19.01 5.87 -51.10
N THR A 185 19.10 6.47 -49.92
CA THR A 185 19.82 7.71 -49.63
C THR A 185 21.23 7.47 -49.10
N VAL A 186 21.63 6.21 -48.91
CA VAL A 186 22.98 5.79 -48.49
C VAL A 186 24.04 6.33 -49.46
N LYS A 187 25.26 6.56 -48.94
CA LYS A 187 26.43 6.99 -49.71
C LYS A 187 26.49 6.28 -51.07
N PRO A 188 26.57 7.02 -52.20
CA PRO A 188 26.44 6.44 -53.54
C PRO A 188 27.36 5.24 -53.82
N PHE A 189 28.57 5.25 -53.26
CA PHE A 189 29.53 4.16 -53.42
C PHE A 189 29.12 2.86 -52.70
N ASN A 190 28.54 2.97 -51.50
CA ASN A 190 28.08 1.79 -50.74
C ASN A 190 26.91 1.12 -51.47
N ALA A 191 25.96 1.92 -51.96
CA ALA A 191 24.85 1.40 -52.78
C ALA A 191 25.36 0.73 -54.06
N PHE A 192 26.35 1.34 -54.73
CA PHE A 192 27.01 0.76 -55.90
C PHE A 192 27.60 -0.62 -55.61
N GLY A 193 28.42 -0.76 -54.56
CA GLY A 193 29.05 -2.03 -54.20
C GLY A 193 28.02 -3.12 -53.91
N LYS A 194 26.91 -2.78 -53.24
CA LYS A 194 25.83 -3.74 -52.97
C LYS A 194 25.07 -4.13 -54.23
N ILE A 195 24.74 -3.19 -55.12
CA ILE A 195 24.06 -3.51 -56.40
C ILE A 195 24.95 -4.42 -57.26
N GLN A 196 26.25 -4.10 -57.37
CA GLN A 196 27.22 -4.91 -58.11
C GLN A 196 27.27 -6.34 -57.56
N SER A 197 27.36 -6.50 -56.24
CA SER A 197 27.39 -7.81 -55.60
C SER A 197 26.13 -8.62 -55.88
N ASN A 198 24.94 -8.01 -55.78
CA ASN A 198 23.67 -8.68 -56.06
C ASN A 198 23.54 -9.08 -57.54
N LEU A 199 24.01 -8.26 -58.49
CA LEU A 199 24.02 -8.60 -59.91
C LEU A 199 24.93 -9.82 -60.19
N ASN A 200 26.09 -9.87 -59.55
CA ASN A 200 26.98 -11.03 -59.64
C ASN A 200 26.32 -12.29 -59.05
N SER A 201 25.67 -12.18 -57.88
CA SER A 201 24.95 -13.30 -57.26
C SER A 201 23.79 -13.83 -58.13
N ILE A 202 23.11 -12.96 -58.87
CA ILE A 202 22.09 -13.37 -59.86
C ILE A 202 22.70 -14.25 -60.96
N GLY A 203 23.87 -13.87 -61.48
CA GLY A 203 24.59 -14.69 -62.47
C GLY A 203 24.98 -16.06 -61.91
N LEU A 204 25.50 -16.09 -60.67
CA LEU A 204 25.82 -17.34 -59.98
C LEU A 204 24.58 -18.23 -59.79
N CYS A 205 23.41 -17.66 -59.45
CA CYS A 205 22.18 -18.44 -59.36
C CYS A 205 21.82 -19.09 -60.69
N TYR A 206 21.88 -18.36 -61.80
CA TYR A 206 21.60 -18.91 -63.13
C TYR A 206 22.59 -19.99 -63.52
N GLU A 207 23.88 -19.80 -63.24
CA GLU A 207 24.91 -20.82 -63.47
C GLU A 207 24.61 -22.09 -62.68
N ARG A 208 24.24 -21.98 -61.41
CA ARG A 208 23.88 -23.12 -60.54
C ARG A 208 22.57 -23.81 -60.94
N LEU A 209 21.68 -23.09 -61.63
CA LEU A 209 20.47 -23.63 -62.25
C LEU A 209 20.73 -24.24 -63.64
N ASN A 210 21.99 -24.28 -64.09
CA ASN A 210 22.39 -24.74 -65.42
C ASN A 210 21.77 -23.91 -66.57
N GLN A 211 21.41 -22.64 -66.31
CA GLN A 211 20.89 -21.70 -67.30
C GLN A 211 22.03 -20.81 -67.79
N LEU A 212 22.96 -21.40 -68.56
CA LEU A 212 24.26 -20.81 -68.87
C LEU A 212 24.18 -19.52 -69.72
N ASP A 213 23.18 -19.41 -70.61
CA ASP A 213 22.95 -18.19 -71.40
C ASP A 213 22.47 -17.03 -70.52
N SER A 214 21.50 -17.31 -69.63
CA SER A 214 21.01 -16.35 -68.63
C SER A 214 22.12 -15.92 -67.68
N ALA A 215 22.99 -16.86 -67.26
CA ALA A 215 24.15 -16.58 -66.44
C ALA A 215 25.12 -15.63 -67.16
N ASN A 216 25.44 -15.92 -68.43
CA ASN A 216 26.30 -15.05 -69.23
C ASN A 216 25.73 -13.63 -69.33
N ILE A 217 24.45 -13.48 -69.68
CA ILE A 217 23.78 -12.18 -69.77
C ILE A 217 23.84 -11.44 -68.41
N ALA A 218 23.56 -12.14 -67.31
CA ALA A 218 23.62 -11.55 -65.97
C ALA A 218 25.04 -11.06 -65.62
N TYR A 219 26.07 -11.84 -65.92
CA TYR A 219 27.46 -11.42 -65.69
C TYR A 219 27.88 -10.26 -66.60
N GLN A 220 27.46 -10.24 -67.86
CA GLN A 220 27.73 -9.10 -68.76
C GLN A 220 27.03 -7.82 -68.24
N ASN A 221 25.80 -7.94 -67.75
CA ASN A 221 25.09 -6.81 -67.12
C ASN A 221 25.80 -6.33 -65.85
N ALA A 222 26.30 -7.25 -65.02
CA ALA A 222 27.10 -6.91 -63.85
C ALA A 222 28.37 -6.16 -64.26
N LEU A 223 29.09 -6.65 -65.27
CA LEU A 223 30.31 -6.02 -65.79
C LEU A 223 30.04 -4.63 -66.37
N ALA A 224 28.97 -4.49 -67.17
CA ALA A 224 28.55 -3.21 -67.73
C ALA A 224 28.21 -2.19 -66.63
N TYR A 225 27.51 -2.63 -65.57
CA TYR A 225 27.20 -1.80 -64.42
C TYR A 225 28.47 -1.31 -63.72
N VAL A 226 29.44 -2.19 -63.49
CA VAL A 226 30.73 -1.82 -62.87
C VAL A 226 31.53 -0.85 -63.73
N ASN A 227 31.58 -1.08 -65.05
CA ASN A 227 32.27 -0.18 -65.98
C ASN A 227 31.63 1.20 -66.09
N SER A 228 30.32 1.32 -65.83
CA SER A 228 29.60 2.60 -65.93
C SER A 228 30.06 3.66 -64.90
N VAL A 229 30.80 3.27 -63.86
CA VAL A 229 31.16 4.16 -62.74
C VAL A 229 32.67 4.41 -62.58
N ASP A 230 33.54 3.85 -63.43
CA ASP A 230 35.00 3.92 -63.27
C ASP A 230 35.52 5.34 -63.05
N LYS A 231 34.95 6.34 -63.75
CA LYS A 231 35.35 7.75 -63.63
C LYS A 231 34.76 8.45 -62.40
N LYS A 232 33.66 7.93 -61.84
CA LYS A 232 32.91 8.56 -60.73
C LYS A 232 33.53 8.27 -59.36
N PHE A 233 34.26 7.17 -59.23
CA PHE A 233 34.80 6.68 -57.95
C PHE A 233 36.29 6.36 -58.01
N LEU A 234 37.10 7.29 -58.55
CA LEU A 234 38.55 7.11 -58.72
C LEU A 234 39.28 6.68 -57.43
N LYS A 235 38.88 7.19 -56.27
CA LYS A 235 39.44 6.81 -54.95
C LYS A 235 39.18 5.34 -54.56
N HIS A 236 38.27 4.67 -55.25
CA HIS A 236 37.87 3.28 -55.01
C HIS A 236 38.21 2.34 -56.17
N LEU A 237 39.07 2.76 -57.11
CA LEU A 237 39.58 1.93 -58.21
C LEU A 237 40.05 0.52 -57.78
N PRO A 238 40.76 0.35 -56.64
CA PRO A 238 41.16 -0.99 -56.21
C PRO A 238 39.99 -1.94 -55.95
N TYR A 239 38.92 -1.46 -55.30
CA TYR A 239 37.71 -2.25 -55.05
C TYR A 239 36.96 -2.55 -56.37
N ILE A 240 36.88 -1.57 -57.26
CA ILE A 240 36.23 -1.72 -58.57
C ILE A 240 36.97 -2.78 -59.40
N ASN A 241 38.30 -2.76 -59.42
CA ASN A 241 39.11 -3.74 -60.13
C ASN A 241 38.96 -5.15 -59.54
N ALA A 242 38.91 -5.28 -58.22
CA ALA A 242 38.62 -6.55 -57.57
C ALA A 242 37.23 -7.09 -57.97
N ALA A 243 36.19 -6.24 -57.94
CA ALA A 243 34.86 -6.61 -58.38
C ALA A 243 34.82 -7.07 -59.85
N LYS A 244 35.55 -6.38 -60.75
CA LYS A 244 35.71 -6.83 -62.15
C LYS A 244 36.43 -8.16 -62.23
N GLY A 245 37.49 -8.36 -61.46
CA GLY A 245 38.23 -9.61 -61.36
C GLY A 245 37.32 -10.78 -61.04
N VAL A 246 36.49 -10.65 -60.00
CA VAL A 246 35.48 -11.66 -59.62
C VAL A 246 34.48 -11.93 -60.75
N ILE A 247 33.93 -10.88 -61.38
CA ILE A 247 32.97 -11.04 -62.48
C ILE A 247 33.61 -11.75 -63.68
N TYR A 248 34.84 -11.39 -64.07
CA TYR A 248 35.56 -12.07 -65.16
C TYR A 248 35.83 -13.54 -64.83
N GLY A 249 36.15 -13.88 -63.58
CA GLY A 249 36.34 -15.25 -63.14
C GLY A 249 35.04 -16.08 -63.24
N ASN A 250 33.90 -15.47 -62.97
CA ASN A 250 32.59 -16.11 -63.12
C ASN A 250 32.19 -16.25 -64.60
N ILE A 251 32.42 -15.23 -65.44
CA ILE A 251 32.27 -15.32 -66.91
C ILE A 251 33.13 -16.47 -67.46
N ALA A 252 34.38 -16.57 -67.01
CA ALA A 252 35.29 -17.63 -67.42
C ALA A 252 34.73 -19.02 -67.03
N SER A 253 34.27 -19.17 -65.79
CA SER A 253 33.60 -20.38 -65.28
C SER A 253 32.42 -20.78 -66.17
N ASN A 254 31.55 -19.83 -66.53
CA ASN A 254 30.42 -20.07 -67.41
C ASN A 254 30.85 -20.49 -68.82
N TYR A 255 31.92 -19.90 -69.38
CA TYR A 255 32.48 -20.33 -70.66
C TYR A 255 33.08 -21.75 -70.61
N VAL A 256 33.65 -22.17 -69.48
CA VAL A 256 34.07 -23.57 -69.30
C VAL A 256 32.86 -24.51 -69.41
N HIS A 257 31.73 -24.17 -68.76
CA HIS A 257 30.50 -24.96 -68.86
C HIS A 257 29.92 -24.99 -70.29
N LEU A 258 30.06 -23.89 -71.03
CA LEU A 258 29.72 -23.80 -72.46
C LEU A 258 30.75 -24.45 -73.39
N LYS A 259 31.82 -25.06 -72.85
CA LYS A 259 32.96 -25.63 -73.61
C LYS A 259 33.69 -24.64 -74.51
N ALA A 260 33.55 -23.34 -74.26
CA ALA A 260 34.24 -22.27 -74.98
C ALA A 260 35.63 -21.99 -74.36
N TYR A 261 36.51 -22.99 -74.36
CA TYR A 261 37.74 -23.00 -73.56
C TYR A 261 38.69 -21.82 -73.82
N LYS A 262 38.87 -21.42 -75.08
CA LYS A 262 39.70 -20.24 -75.41
C LYS A 262 39.17 -18.95 -74.79
N LYS A 263 37.85 -18.73 -74.86
CA LYS A 263 37.20 -17.57 -74.23
C LYS A 263 37.27 -17.63 -72.69
N ALA A 264 37.18 -18.84 -72.14
CA ALA A 264 37.33 -19.06 -70.71
C ALA A 264 38.74 -18.69 -70.22
N GLU A 265 39.78 -19.15 -70.92
CA GLU A 265 41.17 -18.80 -70.61
C GLU A 265 41.41 -17.28 -70.69
N GLU A 266 40.99 -16.63 -71.78
CA GLU A 266 41.10 -15.17 -71.94
C GLU A 266 40.42 -14.42 -70.78
N ALA A 267 39.26 -14.88 -70.32
CA ALA A 267 38.54 -14.29 -69.20
C ALA A 267 39.23 -14.56 -67.84
N PHE A 268 39.78 -15.76 -67.61
CA PHE A 268 40.58 -16.04 -66.41
C PHE A 268 41.85 -15.18 -66.36
N VAL A 269 42.55 -15.01 -67.47
CA VAL A 269 43.74 -14.15 -67.55
C VAL A 269 43.37 -12.69 -67.23
N LYS A 270 42.26 -12.18 -67.77
CA LYS A 270 41.75 -10.83 -67.43
C LYS A 270 41.41 -10.71 -65.94
N SER A 271 40.78 -11.74 -65.37
CA SER A 271 40.47 -11.79 -63.94
C SER A 271 41.73 -11.65 -63.08
N LEU A 272 42.75 -12.47 -63.37
CA LEU A 272 44.02 -12.52 -62.63
C LEU A 272 44.90 -11.28 -62.83
N ALA A 273 44.72 -10.53 -63.92
CA ALA A 273 45.45 -9.28 -64.16
C ALA A 273 44.93 -8.10 -63.31
N LEU A 274 43.65 -8.13 -62.94
CA LEU A 274 42.96 -7.04 -62.22
C LEU A 274 43.01 -7.18 -60.70
N ASP A 275 43.11 -8.40 -60.19
CA ASP A 275 43.05 -8.67 -58.76
C ASP A 275 44.46 -8.79 -58.16
N LYS A 276 44.86 -7.79 -57.37
CA LYS A 276 46.14 -7.76 -56.65
C LYS A 276 45.98 -7.74 -55.13
N ILE A 277 44.74 -7.68 -54.61
CA ILE A 277 44.46 -7.33 -53.22
C ILE A 277 43.72 -8.45 -52.48
N TYR A 278 42.88 -9.25 -53.14
CA TYR A 278 42.10 -10.31 -52.49
C TYR A 278 42.70 -11.69 -52.77
N LEU A 279 43.41 -12.24 -51.78
CA LEU A 279 44.18 -13.47 -51.94
C LEU A 279 43.33 -14.70 -52.27
N GLU A 280 42.12 -14.87 -51.72
CA GLU A 280 41.33 -16.09 -51.92
C GLU A 280 40.58 -16.15 -53.26
N ASP A 281 40.00 -15.05 -53.73
CA ASP A 281 39.30 -15.03 -55.03
C ASP A 281 40.27 -15.29 -56.19
N ILE A 282 41.49 -14.76 -56.09
CA ILE A 282 42.59 -15.10 -57.00
C ILE A 282 42.86 -16.61 -56.96
N LEU A 283 42.98 -17.22 -55.77
CA LEU A 283 43.23 -18.65 -55.65
C LEU A 283 42.11 -19.47 -56.30
N PHE A 284 40.84 -19.09 -56.12
CA PHE A 284 39.73 -19.78 -56.78
C PHE A 284 39.84 -19.72 -58.30
N ASN A 285 40.17 -18.55 -58.86
CA ASN A 285 40.32 -18.39 -60.30
C ASN A 285 41.56 -19.10 -60.85
N GLN A 286 42.67 -19.12 -60.10
CA GLN A 286 43.86 -19.90 -60.43
C GLN A 286 43.57 -21.40 -60.43
N ILE A 287 42.85 -21.91 -59.41
CA ILE A 287 42.46 -23.32 -59.34
C ILE A 287 41.59 -23.71 -60.54
N LYS A 288 40.60 -22.88 -60.89
CA LYS A 288 39.73 -23.12 -62.05
C LYS A 288 40.50 -23.08 -63.37
N LEU A 289 41.45 -22.15 -63.53
CA LEU A 289 42.30 -22.08 -64.72
C LEU A 289 43.26 -23.27 -64.83
N ALA A 290 43.82 -23.73 -63.71
CA ALA A 290 44.65 -24.94 -63.69
C ALA A 290 43.84 -26.18 -64.08
N GLN A 291 42.60 -26.28 -63.58
CA GLN A 291 41.68 -27.35 -63.98
C GLN A 291 41.31 -27.26 -65.47
N LEU A 292 41.12 -26.05 -66.01
CA LEU A 292 40.91 -25.84 -67.44
C LEU A 292 42.10 -26.36 -68.25
N TYR A 293 43.33 -26.05 -67.83
CA TYR A 293 44.54 -26.54 -68.50
C TYR A 293 44.63 -28.06 -68.48
N LEU A 294 44.38 -28.71 -67.34
CA LEU A 294 44.29 -30.18 -67.25
C LEU A 294 43.26 -30.75 -68.24
N ASN A 295 42.04 -30.19 -68.26
CA ASN A 295 40.96 -30.64 -69.14
C ASN A 295 41.26 -30.43 -70.64
N THR A 296 42.27 -29.62 -70.98
CA THR A 296 42.72 -29.35 -72.36
C THR A 296 44.10 -29.95 -72.67
N ASP A 297 44.58 -30.89 -71.84
CA ASP A 297 45.87 -31.58 -71.94
C ASP A 297 47.12 -30.67 -71.88
N ARG A 298 46.97 -29.48 -71.27
CA ARG A 298 48.05 -28.50 -71.09
C ARG A 298 48.74 -28.68 -69.74
N LYS A 299 49.38 -29.84 -69.56
CA LYS A 299 49.91 -30.30 -68.27
C LYS A 299 51.01 -29.41 -67.68
N VAL A 300 51.85 -28.81 -68.53
CA VAL A 300 52.97 -27.94 -68.09
C VAL A 300 52.44 -26.65 -67.46
N GLU A 301 51.47 -26.00 -68.12
CA GLU A 301 50.84 -24.79 -67.61
C GLU A 301 50.03 -25.07 -66.33
N ALA A 302 49.34 -26.22 -66.27
CA ALA A 302 48.66 -26.67 -65.06
C ALA A 302 49.65 -26.84 -63.89
N ALA A 303 50.77 -27.53 -64.10
CA ALA A 303 51.79 -27.75 -63.07
C ALA A 303 52.38 -26.43 -62.53
N ASN A 304 52.69 -25.48 -63.41
CA ASN A 304 53.19 -24.16 -63.03
C ASN A 304 52.18 -23.40 -62.14
N LEU A 305 50.89 -23.49 -62.48
CA LEU A 305 49.84 -22.83 -61.73
C LEU A 305 49.59 -23.51 -60.38
N ILE A 306 49.61 -24.86 -60.32
CA ILE A 306 49.53 -25.64 -59.07
C ILE A 306 50.66 -25.26 -58.12
N ASN A 307 51.90 -25.13 -58.62
CA ASN A 307 53.04 -24.69 -57.81
C ASN A 307 52.89 -23.26 -57.29
N THR A 308 52.32 -22.37 -58.11
CA THR A 308 52.02 -20.99 -57.72
C THR A 308 50.95 -20.93 -56.63
N ILE A 309 49.88 -21.71 -56.78
CA ILE A 309 48.80 -21.83 -55.78
C ILE A 309 49.38 -22.36 -54.46
N ARG A 310 50.20 -23.42 -54.50
CA ARG A 310 50.82 -24.03 -53.31
C ARG A 310 51.65 -23.03 -52.51
N LYS A 311 52.55 -22.29 -53.18
CA LYS A 311 53.37 -21.26 -52.53
C LYS A 311 52.52 -20.18 -51.84
N ARG A 312 51.41 -19.77 -52.46
CA ARG A 312 50.46 -18.82 -51.85
C ARG A 312 49.74 -19.43 -50.66
N THR A 313 49.18 -20.63 -50.79
CA THR A 313 48.46 -21.28 -49.68
C THR A 313 49.36 -21.52 -48.48
N ASP A 314 50.62 -21.87 -48.69
CA ASP A 314 51.60 -22.09 -47.60
C ASP A 314 51.97 -20.79 -46.87
N SER A 315 51.86 -19.64 -47.54
CA SER A 315 52.07 -18.31 -46.93
C SER A 315 50.84 -17.78 -46.18
N LEU A 316 49.67 -18.38 -46.37
CA LEU A 316 48.45 -17.98 -45.68
C LEU A 316 48.41 -18.60 -44.29
N THR A 317 48.12 -17.78 -43.28
CA THR A 317 48.03 -18.22 -41.88
C THR A 317 46.92 -19.25 -41.66
N LYS A 318 45.84 -19.19 -42.46
CA LYS A 318 44.73 -20.15 -42.46
C LYS A 318 43.92 -20.02 -43.77
N PRO A 319 44.22 -20.77 -44.84
CA PRO A 319 43.41 -20.77 -46.05
C PRO A 319 41.98 -21.24 -45.73
N SER A 320 40.97 -20.66 -46.40
CA SER A 320 39.60 -21.13 -46.21
C SER A 320 39.45 -22.61 -46.55
N ARG A 321 38.51 -23.26 -45.85
CA ARG A 321 38.16 -24.67 -46.05
C ARG A 321 37.86 -24.96 -47.52
N GLU A 322 37.17 -24.05 -48.18
CA GLU A 322 36.79 -24.17 -49.59
C GLU A 322 38.00 -24.14 -50.53
N VAL A 323 38.97 -23.24 -50.29
CA VAL A 323 40.24 -23.22 -51.04
C VAL A 323 40.96 -24.56 -50.89
N ASN A 324 41.09 -25.06 -49.65
CA ASN A 324 41.76 -26.33 -49.38
C ASN A 324 41.05 -27.52 -50.06
N LEU A 325 39.72 -27.54 -50.02
CA LEU A 325 38.92 -28.58 -50.66
C LEU A 325 39.14 -28.59 -52.19
N ARG A 326 39.00 -27.42 -52.84
CA ARG A 326 39.16 -27.29 -54.29
C ARG A 326 40.59 -27.54 -54.75
N PHE A 327 41.57 -27.05 -53.99
CA PHE A 327 42.97 -27.27 -54.32
C PHE A 327 43.37 -28.74 -54.16
N SER A 328 42.89 -29.42 -53.11
CA SER A 328 43.12 -30.87 -52.95
C SER A 328 42.52 -31.68 -54.09
N ALA A 329 41.33 -31.29 -54.57
CA ALA A 329 40.70 -31.90 -55.75
C ALA A 329 41.54 -31.69 -57.02
N LEU A 330 42.01 -30.47 -57.27
CA LEU A 330 42.88 -30.15 -58.41
C LEU A 330 44.19 -30.96 -58.37
N VAL A 331 44.83 -31.03 -57.21
CA VAL A 331 46.09 -31.77 -57.03
C VAL A 331 45.87 -33.27 -57.21
N TRP A 332 44.75 -33.81 -56.74
CA TRP A 332 44.38 -35.21 -56.99
C TRP A 332 44.23 -35.46 -58.50
N ASN A 333 43.40 -34.68 -59.21
CA ASN A 333 43.22 -34.81 -60.66
C ASN A 333 44.55 -34.73 -61.42
N TYR A 334 45.43 -33.79 -61.04
CA TYR A 334 46.75 -33.63 -61.66
C TYR A 334 47.62 -34.88 -61.55
N TYR A 335 47.73 -35.48 -60.35
CA TYR A 335 48.57 -36.67 -60.15
C TYR A 335 47.95 -37.93 -60.73
N GLU A 336 46.62 -38.01 -60.78
CA GLU A 336 45.90 -39.08 -61.48
C GLU A 336 46.18 -39.03 -62.99
N ASP A 337 46.05 -37.85 -63.62
CA ASP A 337 46.39 -37.63 -65.04
C ASP A 337 47.88 -37.83 -65.37
N ALA A 338 48.75 -37.72 -64.36
CA ALA A 338 50.19 -37.96 -64.48
C ALA A 338 50.58 -39.43 -64.23
N GLY A 339 49.66 -40.28 -63.74
CA GLY A 339 49.94 -41.66 -63.37
C GLY A 339 50.75 -41.84 -62.08
N ASP A 340 50.91 -40.79 -61.26
CA ASP A 340 51.60 -40.84 -59.96
C ASP A 340 50.64 -41.32 -58.87
N VAL A 341 50.45 -42.64 -58.81
CA VAL A 341 49.49 -43.30 -57.89
C VAL A 341 49.74 -42.93 -56.42
N PRO A 342 50.99 -42.92 -55.89
CA PRO A 342 51.23 -42.52 -54.50
C PRO A 342 50.79 -41.09 -54.17
N GLN A 343 51.09 -40.11 -55.03
CA GLN A 343 50.69 -38.72 -54.78
C GLN A 343 49.19 -38.51 -55.01
N ALA A 344 48.61 -39.16 -56.02
CA ALA A 344 47.17 -39.14 -56.28
C ALA A 344 46.40 -39.66 -55.06
N TYR A 345 46.81 -40.78 -54.47
CA TYR A 345 46.17 -41.35 -53.29
C TYR A 345 46.29 -40.45 -52.05
N LYS A 346 47.43 -39.78 -51.86
CA LYS A 346 47.61 -38.80 -50.77
C LYS A 346 46.65 -37.61 -50.92
N ALA A 347 46.55 -37.06 -52.13
CA ALA A 347 45.65 -35.95 -52.43
C ALA A 347 44.17 -36.36 -52.33
N PHE A 348 43.82 -37.56 -52.79
CA PHE A 348 42.50 -38.17 -52.63
C PHE A 348 42.06 -38.23 -51.18
N LYS A 349 42.90 -38.75 -50.27
CA LYS A 349 42.59 -38.78 -48.82
C LYS A 349 42.37 -37.37 -48.25
N ALA A 350 43.21 -36.41 -48.64
CA ALA A 350 43.08 -35.04 -48.17
C ALA A 350 41.75 -34.43 -48.64
N TYR A 351 41.39 -34.62 -49.91
CA TYR A 351 40.12 -34.18 -50.48
C TYR A 351 38.92 -34.82 -49.77
N HIS A 352 38.87 -36.15 -49.65
CA HIS A 352 37.74 -36.85 -49.05
C HIS A 352 37.56 -36.52 -47.56
N LYS A 353 38.65 -36.40 -46.80
CA LYS A 353 38.58 -35.93 -45.40
C LYS A 353 37.93 -34.54 -45.29
N LEU A 354 38.25 -33.64 -46.22
CA LEU A 354 37.67 -32.30 -46.26
C LEU A 354 36.21 -32.32 -46.76
N LYS A 355 35.91 -33.19 -47.72
CA LYS A 355 34.60 -33.36 -48.36
C LYS A 355 33.57 -33.99 -47.42
N ASP A 356 33.90 -35.08 -46.74
CA ASP A 356 32.97 -35.77 -45.83
C ASP A 356 32.52 -34.84 -44.70
N SER A 357 33.48 -34.06 -44.17
CA SER A 357 33.18 -33.05 -43.17
C SER A 357 32.33 -31.88 -43.75
N ALA A 358 32.33 -31.67 -45.08
CA ALA A 358 31.60 -30.58 -45.73
C ALA A 358 30.18 -31.04 -46.08
N ASP A 359 30.06 -32.28 -46.56
CA ASP A 359 28.78 -32.93 -46.86
C ASP A 359 27.93 -33.10 -45.59
N LEU A 360 28.55 -33.39 -44.43
CA LEU A 360 27.87 -33.43 -43.14
C LEU A 360 27.20 -32.08 -42.82
N VAL A 361 27.91 -30.98 -43.05
CA VAL A 361 27.41 -29.61 -42.85
C VAL A 361 26.28 -29.30 -43.84
N ASP A 362 26.50 -29.56 -45.12
CA ASP A 362 25.54 -29.33 -46.22
C ASP A 362 24.19 -30.04 -46.01
N SER A 363 24.17 -31.17 -45.30
CA SER A 363 22.95 -31.94 -45.01
C SER A 363 22.00 -31.22 -44.04
N GLN A 364 22.54 -30.50 -43.05
CA GLN A 364 21.74 -29.76 -42.06
C GLN A 364 21.10 -28.51 -42.69
N VAL A 365 21.85 -27.83 -43.56
CA VAL A 365 21.49 -26.59 -44.25
C VAL A 365 20.22 -26.73 -45.12
N LYS A 366 20.03 -27.88 -45.77
CA LYS A 366 18.96 -28.10 -46.76
C LYS A 366 17.56 -28.29 -46.18
N SER A 367 17.44 -28.61 -44.89
CA SER A 367 16.18 -29.14 -44.33
C SER A 367 15.11 -28.09 -44.01
N LYS A 368 15.48 -26.79 -43.89
CA LYS A 368 14.56 -25.75 -43.39
C LYS A 368 14.32 -24.63 -44.39
N ASP A 369 13.04 -24.37 -44.67
CA ASP A 369 12.58 -23.32 -45.57
C ASP A 369 12.41 -21.99 -44.81
N ILE A 370 13.21 -20.98 -45.15
CA ILE A 370 13.17 -19.68 -44.50
C ILE A 370 11.80 -18.99 -44.59
N ASN A 371 11.10 -19.12 -45.72
CA ASN A 371 9.82 -18.45 -45.91
C ASN A 371 8.74 -19.09 -45.01
N LYS A 372 8.76 -20.42 -44.87
CA LYS A 372 7.88 -21.13 -43.93
C LYS A 372 8.18 -20.76 -42.48
N GLU A 373 9.46 -20.70 -42.10
CA GLU A 373 9.85 -20.31 -40.74
C GLU A 373 9.48 -18.85 -40.45
N PHE A 374 9.60 -17.94 -41.42
CA PHE A 374 9.13 -16.55 -41.25
C PHE A 374 7.62 -16.47 -40.99
N VAL A 375 6.81 -17.24 -41.71
CA VAL A 375 5.36 -17.31 -41.46
C VAL A 375 5.08 -17.83 -40.04
N LYS A 376 5.79 -18.89 -39.62
CA LYS A 376 5.66 -19.47 -38.28
C LYS A 376 6.07 -18.47 -37.18
N TYR A 377 7.15 -17.72 -37.37
CA TYR A 377 7.56 -16.67 -36.43
C TYR A 377 6.55 -15.52 -36.39
N ALA A 378 5.99 -15.12 -37.53
CA ALA A 378 4.93 -14.12 -37.59
C ALA A 378 3.69 -14.57 -36.81
N GLN A 379 3.23 -15.81 -37.00
CA GLN A 379 2.12 -16.41 -36.26
C GLN A 379 2.41 -16.48 -34.75
N THR A 380 3.61 -16.90 -34.36
CA THR A 380 4.02 -16.94 -32.94
C THR A 380 3.97 -15.56 -32.30
N GLN A 381 4.50 -14.54 -32.98
CA GLN A 381 4.45 -13.16 -32.47
C GLN A 381 3.01 -12.64 -32.36
N GLU A 382 2.13 -12.98 -33.31
CA GLU A 382 0.73 -12.60 -33.25
C GLU A 382 0.03 -13.26 -32.06
N ILE A 383 0.27 -14.55 -31.83
CA ILE A 383 -0.25 -15.29 -30.66
C ILE A 383 0.24 -14.64 -29.36
N ASP A 384 1.51 -14.28 -29.25
CA ASP A 384 2.06 -13.63 -28.04
C ASP A 384 1.41 -12.26 -27.77
N VAL A 385 1.15 -11.48 -28.82
CA VAL A 385 0.44 -10.21 -28.71
C VAL A 385 -1.01 -10.43 -28.28
N LEU A 386 -1.68 -11.44 -28.84
CA LEU A 386 -3.05 -11.81 -28.46
C LEU A 386 -3.12 -12.27 -27.01
N LYS A 387 -2.19 -13.11 -26.54
CA LYS A 387 -2.10 -13.54 -25.14
C LYS A 387 -1.95 -12.37 -24.19
N LYS A 388 -1.04 -11.43 -24.46
CA LYS A 388 -0.89 -10.22 -23.62
C LYS A 388 -2.14 -9.36 -23.59
N LYS A 389 -2.84 -9.23 -24.72
CA LYS A 389 -4.13 -8.53 -24.77
C LYS A 389 -5.20 -9.25 -23.95
N ASP A 390 -5.20 -10.58 -23.97
CA ASP A 390 -6.14 -11.42 -23.21
C ASP A 390 -5.87 -11.37 -21.70
N GLU A 391 -4.61 -11.43 -21.29
CA GLU A 391 -4.17 -11.20 -19.90
C GLU A 391 -4.64 -9.82 -19.41
N LEU A 392 -4.42 -8.77 -20.21
CA LEU A 392 -4.85 -7.42 -19.88
C LEU A 392 -6.38 -7.31 -19.77
N LYS A 393 -7.14 -7.94 -20.68
CA LYS A 393 -8.61 -8.00 -20.60
C LYS A 393 -9.07 -8.72 -19.33
N THR A 394 -8.41 -9.81 -18.96
CA THR A 394 -8.71 -10.57 -17.75
C THR A 394 -8.51 -9.71 -16.50
N VAL A 395 -7.42 -8.94 -16.45
CA VAL A 395 -7.18 -7.97 -15.36
C VAL A 395 -8.28 -6.91 -15.29
N TYR A 396 -8.67 -6.32 -16.42
CA TYR A 396 -9.76 -5.35 -16.46
C TYR A 396 -11.11 -5.95 -16.02
N LEU A 397 -11.39 -7.20 -16.39
CA LEU A 397 -12.62 -7.89 -15.99
C LEU A 397 -12.66 -8.13 -14.49
N ILE A 398 -11.57 -8.62 -13.88
CA ILE A 398 -11.47 -8.82 -12.42
C ILE A 398 -11.68 -7.50 -11.69
N PHE A 399 -11.08 -6.41 -12.18
CA PHE A 399 -11.26 -5.08 -11.61
C PHE A 399 -12.73 -4.60 -11.69
N ALA A 400 -13.37 -4.75 -12.86
CA ALA A 400 -14.77 -4.39 -13.05
C ALA A 400 -15.73 -5.21 -12.17
N LEU A 401 -15.50 -6.52 -12.04
CA LEU A 401 -16.28 -7.39 -11.15
C LEU A 401 -16.11 -6.99 -9.68
N SER A 402 -14.89 -6.70 -9.25
CA SER A 402 -14.59 -6.25 -7.88
C SER A 402 -15.29 -4.93 -7.56
N LEU A 403 -15.28 -3.98 -8.50
CA LEU A 403 -15.97 -2.69 -8.35
C LEU A 403 -17.50 -2.87 -8.28
N THR A 404 -18.04 -3.77 -9.10
CA THR A 404 -19.48 -4.10 -9.12
C THR A 404 -19.90 -4.73 -7.78
N PHE A 405 -19.11 -5.68 -7.28
CA PHE A 405 -19.34 -6.30 -5.97
C PHE A 405 -19.30 -5.29 -4.83
N LEU A 406 -18.29 -4.40 -4.81
CA LEU A 406 -18.19 -3.34 -3.80
C LEU A 406 -19.41 -2.40 -3.83
N SER A 407 -19.86 -2.03 -5.04
CA SER A 407 -21.03 -1.17 -5.21
C SER A 407 -22.30 -1.84 -4.68
N ALA A 408 -22.50 -3.13 -4.98
CA ALA A 408 -23.62 -3.91 -4.45
C ALA A 408 -23.57 -4.04 -2.92
N LEU A 409 -22.38 -4.24 -2.34
CA LEU A 409 -22.18 -4.28 -0.90
C LEU A 409 -22.56 -2.95 -0.23
N VAL A 410 -22.13 -1.82 -0.79
CA VAL A 410 -22.49 -0.48 -0.28
C VAL A 410 -24.00 -0.26 -0.32
N ILE A 411 -24.65 -0.60 -1.44
CA ILE A 411 -26.12 -0.48 -1.57
C ILE A 411 -26.83 -1.36 -0.53
N PHE A 412 -26.36 -2.59 -0.32
CA PHE A 412 -26.89 -3.50 0.69
C PHE A 412 -26.75 -2.93 2.11
N LEU A 413 -25.59 -2.36 2.46
CA LEU A 413 -25.35 -1.74 3.77
C LEU A 413 -26.26 -0.53 4.01
N ILE A 414 -26.44 0.33 2.99
CA ILE A 414 -27.36 1.47 3.05
C ILE A 414 -28.79 0.98 3.29
N TRP A 415 -29.25 -0.01 2.52
CA TRP A 415 -30.59 -0.59 2.68
C TRP A 415 -30.79 -1.23 4.04
N ARG A 416 -29.79 -1.97 4.55
CA ARG A 416 -29.82 -2.61 5.87
C ARG A 416 -29.96 -1.56 6.97
N ASN A 417 -29.12 -0.52 6.93
CA ASN A 417 -29.14 0.56 7.90
C ASN A 417 -30.47 1.31 7.86
N TYR A 418 -30.98 1.62 6.66
CA TYR A 418 -32.30 2.23 6.51
C TYR A 418 -33.42 1.40 7.16
N ARG A 419 -33.42 0.08 6.97
CA ARG A 419 -34.40 -0.82 7.63
C ARG A 419 -34.28 -0.80 9.15
N ILE A 420 -33.06 -0.84 9.69
CA ILE A 420 -32.82 -0.80 11.14
C ILE A 420 -33.29 0.53 11.73
N THR A 421 -32.89 1.65 11.12
CA THR A 421 -33.32 2.99 11.55
C THR A 421 -34.83 3.13 11.56
N ARG A 422 -35.52 2.61 10.54
CA ARG A 422 -36.99 2.64 10.48
C ARG A 422 -37.63 1.88 11.66
N LYS A 423 -37.11 0.69 12.01
CA LYS A 423 -37.58 -0.08 13.18
C LYS A 423 -37.32 0.64 14.50
N ASN A 424 -36.12 1.20 14.68
CA ASN A 424 -35.76 1.92 15.89
C ASN A 424 -36.66 3.15 16.08
N ASN A 425 -36.95 3.89 15.02
CA ASN A 425 -37.85 5.04 15.08
C ASN A 425 -39.28 4.66 15.46
N THR A 426 -39.79 3.52 14.98
CA THR A 426 -41.11 3.03 15.42
C THR A 426 -41.13 2.65 16.89
N SER A 427 -40.10 1.95 17.38
CA SER A 427 -39.99 1.58 18.80
C SER A 427 -39.86 2.80 19.71
N LEU A 428 -39.08 3.81 19.29
CA LEU A 428 -38.93 5.07 20.01
C LEU A 428 -40.27 5.82 20.16
N LYS A 429 -41.09 5.85 19.10
CA LYS A 429 -42.42 6.47 19.18
C LYS A 429 -43.33 5.78 20.19
N VAL A 430 -43.36 4.45 20.19
CA VAL A 430 -44.17 3.66 21.14
C VAL A 430 -43.67 3.87 22.58
N LEU A 431 -42.35 3.88 22.78
CA LEU A 431 -41.76 4.08 24.11
C LEU A 431 -42.05 5.49 24.65
N ASN A 432 -41.94 6.52 23.81
CA ASN A 432 -42.26 7.90 24.21
C ASN A 432 -43.73 8.06 24.58
N ALA A 433 -44.65 7.43 23.85
CA ALA A 433 -46.07 7.43 24.21
C ALA A 433 -46.28 6.81 25.60
N LYS A 434 -45.65 5.66 25.88
CA LYS A 434 -45.75 5.00 27.18
C LYS A 434 -45.17 5.82 28.33
N ILE A 435 -44.05 6.52 28.10
CA ILE A 435 -43.48 7.45 29.10
C ILE A 435 -44.45 8.60 29.38
N SER A 436 -45.07 9.16 28.33
CA SER A 436 -46.06 10.22 28.48
C SER A 436 -47.27 9.75 29.31
N ASP A 437 -47.78 8.56 29.06
CA ASP A 437 -48.90 7.98 29.81
C ASP A 437 -48.53 7.76 31.29
N HIS A 438 -47.32 7.25 31.56
CA HIS A 438 -46.82 7.06 32.92
C HIS A 438 -46.68 8.39 33.68
N ASN A 439 -46.19 9.45 33.03
CA ASN A 439 -46.05 10.76 33.66
C ASN A 439 -47.42 11.34 34.05
N LEU A 440 -48.41 11.24 33.17
CA LEU A 440 -49.77 11.70 33.46
C LEU A 440 -50.41 10.91 34.61
N LEU A 441 -50.17 9.59 34.66
CA LEU A 441 -50.64 8.78 35.78
C LEU A 441 -49.96 9.20 37.09
N MET A 442 -48.65 9.46 37.04
CA MET A 442 -47.87 9.86 38.22
C MET A 442 -48.35 11.20 38.79
N GLU A 443 -48.62 12.18 37.92
CA GLU A 443 -49.18 13.48 38.30
C GLU A 443 -50.52 13.31 39.04
N LYS A 444 -51.45 12.52 38.49
CA LYS A 444 -52.73 12.23 39.16
C LYS A 444 -52.57 11.52 40.50
N THR A 445 -51.61 10.61 40.61
CA THR A 445 -51.37 9.91 41.88
C THR A 445 -50.78 10.83 42.94
N LEU A 446 -49.97 11.82 42.55
CA LEU A 446 -49.44 12.83 43.48
C LEU A 446 -50.54 13.76 43.97
N GLU A 447 -51.37 14.28 43.06
CA GLU A 447 -52.52 15.13 43.43
C GLU A 447 -53.46 14.42 44.42
N ALA A 448 -53.80 13.15 44.17
CA ALA A 448 -54.65 12.37 45.06
C ALA A 448 -54.00 12.11 46.44
N LEU A 449 -52.68 11.95 46.48
CA LEU A 449 -51.94 11.77 47.73
C LEU A 449 -51.90 13.05 48.55
N GLU A 450 -51.63 14.20 47.90
CA GLU A 450 -51.63 15.51 48.55
C GLU A 450 -53.01 15.82 49.14
N GLN A 451 -54.08 15.62 48.37
CA GLN A 451 -55.45 15.82 48.85
C GLN A 451 -55.77 14.91 50.06
N SER A 452 -55.37 13.63 50.01
CA SER A 452 -55.58 12.71 51.13
C SER A 452 -54.80 13.12 52.39
N GLN A 453 -53.61 13.71 52.24
CA GLN A 453 -52.86 14.23 53.38
C GLN A 453 -53.54 15.45 54.00
N GLU A 454 -53.97 16.41 53.18
CA GLU A 454 -54.66 17.62 53.65
C GLU A 454 -55.96 17.28 54.42
N GLU A 455 -56.76 16.35 53.89
CA GLU A 455 -58.00 15.89 54.54
C GLU A 455 -57.72 15.25 55.91
N ASN A 456 -56.65 14.47 56.03
CA ASN A 456 -56.26 13.82 57.28
C ASN A 456 -55.77 14.85 58.32
N THR A 457 -54.94 15.80 57.90
CA THR A 457 -54.49 16.92 58.76
C THR A 457 -55.66 17.74 59.28
N HIS A 458 -56.60 18.12 58.40
CA HIS A 458 -57.79 18.87 58.79
C HIS A 458 -58.66 18.08 59.79
N MET A 459 -58.85 16.78 59.57
CA MET A 459 -59.62 15.93 60.48
C MET A 459 -58.99 15.86 61.88
N MET A 460 -57.67 15.72 61.99
CA MET A 460 -56.97 15.73 63.29
C MET A 460 -57.14 17.06 64.04
N GLN A 461 -57.09 18.19 63.33
CA GLN A 461 -57.26 19.51 63.94
C GLN A 461 -58.66 19.69 64.53
N VAL A 462 -59.70 19.27 63.80
CA VAL A 462 -61.10 19.34 64.25
C VAL A 462 -61.31 18.48 65.49
N VAL A 463 -60.88 17.22 65.47
CA VAL A 463 -61.06 16.30 66.60
C VAL A 463 -60.41 16.84 67.88
N ALA A 464 -59.19 17.36 67.77
CA ALA A 464 -58.47 17.86 68.93
C ALA A 464 -59.06 19.17 69.48
N HIS A 465 -59.58 20.05 68.63
CA HIS A 465 -60.30 21.26 69.04
C HIS A 465 -61.51 20.89 69.92
N ASP A 466 -62.29 19.91 69.48
CA ASP A 466 -63.53 19.52 70.15
C ASP A 466 -63.27 18.76 71.46
N MET A 467 -62.12 18.09 71.59
CA MET A 467 -61.69 17.46 72.84
C MET A 467 -61.11 18.47 73.86
N ARG A 468 -60.53 19.58 73.40
CA ARG A 468 -59.92 20.60 74.28
C ARG A 468 -60.95 21.24 75.21
N THR A 469 -62.10 21.61 74.66
CA THR A 469 -63.17 22.33 75.36
C THR A 469 -63.72 21.60 76.59
N PRO A 470 -64.15 20.32 76.51
CA PRO A 470 -64.68 19.60 77.68
C PRO A 470 -63.62 19.37 78.75
N ILE A 471 -62.37 19.09 78.37
CA ILE A 471 -61.28 18.84 79.34
C ILE A 471 -60.89 20.12 80.07
N ALA A 472 -60.83 21.27 79.37
CA ALA A 472 -60.63 22.57 80.00
C ALA A 472 -61.73 22.87 81.03
N GLY A 473 -62.98 22.48 80.72
CA GLY A 473 -64.10 22.58 81.66
C GLY A 473 -63.91 21.74 82.93
N VAL A 474 -63.45 20.49 82.79
CA VAL A 474 -63.15 19.60 83.95
C VAL A 474 -62.04 20.19 84.82
N ILE A 475 -60.96 20.72 84.23
CA ILE A 475 -59.90 21.40 84.99
C ILE A 475 -60.47 22.62 85.72
N GLY A 476 -61.19 23.49 85.02
CA GLY A 476 -61.74 24.72 85.62
C GLY A 476 -62.63 24.44 86.82
N LEU A 477 -63.53 23.45 86.70
CA LEU A 477 -64.40 23.04 87.80
C LEU A 477 -63.63 22.44 88.97
N THR A 478 -62.65 21.57 88.71
CA THR A 478 -61.85 20.96 89.77
C THR A 478 -60.89 21.95 90.44
N SER A 479 -60.37 22.94 89.72
CA SER A 479 -59.58 24.04 90.28
C SER A 479 -60.41 24.87 91.26
N LEU A 480 -61.65 25.22 90.88
CA LEU A 480 -62.57 25.95 91.77
C LEU A 480 -62.88 25.15 93.05
N MET A 481 -63.09 23.83 92.92
CA MET A 481 -63.34 22.98 94.09
C MET A 481 -62.13 22.93 95.05
N LEU A 482 -60.89 22.96 94.54
CA LEU A 482 -59.67 22.93 95.38
C LEU A 482 -59.44 24.22 96.20
N GLU A 483 -60.11 25.32 95.86
CA GLU A 483 -60.04 26.60 96.59
C GLU A 483 -60.97 26.63 97.83
N GLU A 484 -61.87 25.65 98.00
CA GLU A 484 -62.75 25.59 99.17
C GLU A 484 -62.04 25.04 100.43
N ASN A 485 -62.32 25.67 101.59
CA ASN A 485 -61.63 25.37 102.86
C ASN A 485 -62.22 24.17 103.64
N ASP A 486 -63.38 23.64 103.24
CA ASP A 486 -64.12 22.60 103.98
C ASP A 486 -63.93 21.17 103.41
N LEU A 487 -62.95 20.96 102.52
CA LEU A 487 -62.63 19.65 101.96
C LEU A 487 -61.87 18.79 102.98
N THR A 488 -62.21 17.49 103.09
CA THR A 488 -61.35 16.53 103.79
C THR A 488 -60.06 16.28 102.98
N GLU A 489 -58.99 15.86 103.65
CA GLU A 489 -57.71 15.55 102.97
C GLU A 489 -57.89 14.54 101.82
N ASP A 490 -58.67 13.48 102.04
CA ASP A 490 -58.98 12.48 101.01
C ASP A 490 -59.72 13.09 99.79
N GLN A 491 -60.64 14.05 100.02
CA GLN A 491 -61.37 14.73 98.95
C GLN A 491 -60.45 15.67 98.16
N ARG A 492 -59.59 16.41 98.85
CA ARG A 492 -58.59 17.29 98.24
C ARG A 492 -57.61 16.51 97.39
N GLU A 493 -57.16 15.34 97.85
CA GLU A 493 -56.29 14.44 97.08
C GLU A 493 -56.96 13.93 95.79
N ILE A 494 -58.21 13.47 95.88
CA ILE A 494 -58.97 12.97 94.71
C ILE A 494 -59.20 14.08 93.67
N ILE A 495 -59.63 15.27 94.10
CA ILE A 495 -59.89 16.39 93.18
C ILE A 495 -58.57 16.87 92.55
N SER A 496 -57.47 16.88 93.31
CA SER A 496 -56.13 17.19 92.80
C SER A 496 -55.68 16.18 91.74
N MET A 497 -55.96 14.89 91.93
CA MET A 497 -55.69 13.86 90.93
C MET A 497 -56.50 14.05 89.65
N ILE A 498 -57.79 14.42 89.75
CA ILE A 498 -58.64 14.69 88.58
C ILE A 498 -58.14 15.95 87.84
N ASN A 499 -57.81 17.01 88.57
CA ASN A 499 -57.30 18.25 87.99
C ASN A 499 -55.98 18.01 87.24
N THR A 500 -55.05 17.31 87.88
CA THR A 500 -53.76 16.92 87.30
C THR A 500 -53.96 16.05 86.05
N SER A 501 -54.85 15.05 86.12
CA SER A 501 -55.17 14.20 84.96
C SER A 501 -55.83 14.97 83.82
N GLY A 502 -56.66 15.96 84.13
CA GLY A 502 -57.23 16.88 83.16
C GLY A 502 -56.15 17.73 82.48
N ALA A 503 -55.27 18.35 83.26
CA ALA A 503 -54.15 19.16 82.76
C ALA A 503 -53.21 18.34 81.88
N ASP A 504 -52.90 17.12 82.30
CA ASP A 504 -52.11 16.16 81.55
C ASP A 504 -52.76 15.77 80.21
N THR A 505 -54.08 15.55 80.18
CA THR A 505 -54.79 15.22 78.93
C THR A 505 -54.85 16.42 77.99
N LEU A 506 -54.97 17.63 78.52
CA LEU A 506 -54.95 18.86 77.75
C LEU A 506 -53.56 19.08 77.12
N ASN A 507 -52.50 18.82 77.88
CA ASN A 507 -51.12 18.79 77.36
C ASN A 507 -50.96 17.71 76.29
N PHE A 508 -51.51 16.52 76.50
CA PHE A 508 -51.47 15.43 75.51
C PHE A 508 -52.18 15.80 74.20
N ILE A 509 -53.34 16.46 74.25
CA ILE A 509 -54.05 16.95 73.05
C ILE A 509 -53.23 18.03 72.33
N ASN A 510 -52.62 18.94 73.08
CA ASN A 510 -51.76 19.97 72.51
C ASN A 510 -50.50 19.37 71.87
N ASP A 511 -49.92 18.33 72.49
CA ASP A 511 -48.81 17.57 71.96
C ASP A 511 -49.21 16.82 70.68
N LEU A 512 -50.39 16.20 70.66
CA LEU A 512 -50.95 15.46 69.51
C LEU A 512 -51.23 16.37 68.31
N LEU A 513 -51.73 17.58 68.55
CA LEU A 513 -51.90 18.61 67.51
C LEU A 513 -50.56 19.11 66.94
N GLN A 514 -49.50 19.04 67.73
CA GLN A 514 -48.18 19.51 67.34
C GLN A 514 -47.34 18.43 66.64
N VAL A 515 -47.87 17.23 66.44
CA VAL A 515 -47.17 16.11 65.77
C VAL A 515 -46.98 16.32 64.27
N GLN A 516 -47.69 17.26 63.65
CA GLN A 516 -47.53 17.56 62.23
C GLN A 516 -46.73 18.84 62.01
N TYR A 517 -45.42 18.79 62.29
CA TYR A 517 -44.51 19.86 61.88
C TYR A 517 -44.18 19.72 60.40
N ASN A 518 -44.90 20.47 59.57
CA ASN A 518 -44.50 20.73 58.19
C ASN A 518 -43.21 21.56 58.17
N LYS A 519 -42.20 21.12 57.42
CA LYS A 519 -40.93 21.83 57.19
C LYS A 519 -41.13 23.27 56.65
N SER A 520 -42.30 23.57 56.10
CA SER A 520 -42.61 24.79 55.34
C SER A 520 -43.01 26.03 56.16
N ASN A 521 -43.23 25.94 57.48
CA ASN A 521 -43.71 27.09 58.30
C ASN A 521 -42.84 27.41 59.55
N LEU A 522 -41.56 27.01 59.57
CA LEU A 522 -40.68 27.27 60.71
C LEU A 522 -40.10 28.69 60.66
N ILE A 523 -40.62 29.59 61.50
CA ILE A 523 -40.06 30.95 61.65
C ILE A 523 -38.83 30.87 62.54
N LYS A 524 -37.65 31.10 61.96
CA LYS A 524 -36.38 31.19 62.68
C LYS A 524 -36.00 32.65 62.86
N GLU A 525 -35.52 32.98 64.04
CA GLU A 525 -35.02 34.30 64.38
C GLU A 525 -33.63 34.15 65.02
N PRO A 526 -32.77 35.19 64.98
CA PRO A 526 -31.51 35.17 65.73
C PRO A 526 -31.80 35.09 67.23
N VAL A 527 -31.33 34.03 67.89
CA VAL A 527 -31.51 33.80 69.33
C VAL A 527 -30.16 33.59 70.00
N GLU A 528 -29.87 34.40 71.01
CA GLU A 528 -28.77 34.14 71.94
C GLU A 528 -29.03 32.86 72.74
N MET A 529 -28.35 31.76 72.38
CA MET A 529 -28.61 30.44 72.96
C MET A 529 -28.24 30.38 74.44
N HIS A 530 -27.20 31.11 74.85
CA HIS A 530 -26.79 31.26 76.24
C HIS A 530 -27.93 31.78 77.13
N THR A 531 -28.59 32.85 76.68
CA THR A 531 -29.69 33.51 77.39
C THR A 531 -30.90 32.58 77.49
N LEU A 532 -31.19 31.84 76.42
CA LEU A 532 -32.26 30.84 76.40
C LEU A 532 -32.01 29.69 77.40
N LEU A 533 -30.79 29.13 77.43
CA LEU A 533 -30.45 28.05 78.36
C LEU A 533 -30.51 28.50 79.82
N LYS A 534 -30.02 29.70 80.13
CA LYS A 534 -30.16 30.30 81.46
C LYS A 534 -31.62 30.44 81.87
N TYR A 535 -32.47 30.91 80.95
CA TYR A 535 -33.90 31.04 81.21
C TYR A 535 -34.56 29.68 81.54
N CYS A 536 -34.25 28.62 80.79
CA CYS A 536 -34.73 27.26 81.07
C CYS A 536 -34.32 26.79 82.48
N ILE A 537 -33.08 27.06 82.89
CA ILE A 537 -32.57 26.67 84.20
C ILE A 537 -33.28 27.46 85.31
N THR A 538 -33.43 28.78 85.17
CA THR A 538 -34.12 29.60 86.16
C THR A 538 -35.56 29.12 86.41
N LEU A 539 -36.27 28.70 85.36
CA LEU A 539 -37.63 28.17 85.49
C LEU A 539 -37.68 26.81 86.21
N LEU A 540 -36.64 25.97 86.04
CA LEU A 540 -36.60 24.60 86.59
C LEU A 540 -35.81 24.50 87.90
N ASP A 541 -35.20 25.59 88.37
CA ASP A 541 -34.38 25.64 89.58
C ASP A 541 -35.19 25.31 90.84
N SER A 542 -36.44 25.77 90.93
CA SER A 542 -37.32 25.42 92.05
C SER A 542 -37.56 23.90 92.13
N LYS A 543 -37.85 23.27 90.99
CA LYS A 543 -38.10 21.83 90.89
C LYS A 543 -36.84 21.00 91.17
N ALA A 544 -35.67 21.48 90.75
CA ALA A 544 -34.40 20.84 91.10
C ALA A 544 -34.12 20.95 92.62
N LYS A 545 -34.38 22.11 93.22
CA LYS A 545 -34.20 22.35 94.67
C LYS A 545 -35.14 21.52 95.54
N GLU A 546 -36.37 21.23 95.08
CA GLU A 546 -37.28 20.29 95.74
C GLU A 546 -36.64 18.90 95.92
N LYS A 547 -35.78 18.47 94.98
CA LYS A 547 -34.99 17.22 95.09
C LYS A 547 -33.57 17.43 95.64
N HIS A 548 -33.28 18.60 96.20
CA HIS A 548 -31.92 19.00 96.61
C HIS A 548 -30.86 18.84 95.51
N GLN A 549 -31.24 18.91 94.23
CA GLN A 549 -30.34 18.79 93.09
C GLN A 549 -29.71 20.13 92.73
N GLU A 550 -28.51 20.10 92.15
CA GLU A 550 -27.78 21.28 91.68
C GLU A 550 -27.74 21.32 90.14
N LEU A 551 -28.21 22.41 89.52
CA LEU A 551 -28.11 22.62 88.08
C LEU A 551 -26.85 23.44 87.74
N LYS A 552 -25.85 22.83 87.09
CA LYS A 552 -24.62 23.51 86.65
C LYS A 552 -24.64 23.78 85.15
N ILE A 553 -24.47 25.05 84.78
CA ILE A 553 -24.40 25.48 83.39
C ILE A 553 -23.00 25.94 83.01
N SER A 554 -22.48 25.41 81.92
CA SER A 554 -21.26 25.89 81.25
C SER A 554 -21.62 26.22 79.81
N THR A 555 -21.60 27.50 79.45
CA THR A 555 -22.07 27.98 78.15
C THR A 555 -21.25 29.17 77.69
N ILE A 556 -21.28 29.41 76.39
CA ILE A 556 -20.62 30.52 75.70
C ILE A 556 -21.68 31.42 75.04
N PRO A 557 -21.44 32.73 74.90
CA PRO A 557 -22.35 33.62 74.19
C PRO A 557 -22.29 33.32 72.69
N ILE A 558 -23.38 32.79 72.13
CA ILE A 558 -23.52 32.50 70.70
C ILE A 558 -24.97 32.73 70.25
N GLU A 559 -25.13 33.32 69.07
CA GLU A 559 -26.42 33.58 68.43
C GLU A 559 -26.60 32.64 67.23
N ILE A 560 -27.75 31.96 67.16
CA ILE A 560 -28.10 31.07 66.05
C ILE A 560 -29.54 31.32 65.58
N ASN A 561 -29.81 31.09 64.29
CA ASN A 561 -31.15 31.23 63.71
C ASN A 561 -32.00 30.02 64.05
N ILE A 562 -32.88 30.16 65.04
CA ILE A 562 -33.77 29.10 65.53
C ILE A 562 -35.14 29.65 65.88
N SER A 563 -36.14 28.78 66.03
CA SER A 563 -37.38 29.18 66.66
C SER A 563 -37.23 29.14 68.18
N ARG A 564 -37.18 30.32 68.83
CA ARG A 564 -36.99 30.46 70.28
C ARG A 564 -37.95 29.59 71.08
N GLU A 565 -39.25 29.66 70.79
CA GLU A 565 -40.30 28.90 71.49
C GLU A 565 -40.09 27.38 71.37
N LYS A 566 -39.72 26.90 70.18
CA LYS A 566 -39.58 25.46 69.93
C LYS A 566 -38.32 24.90 70.57
N ILE A 567 -37.19 25.59 70.43
CA ILE A 567 -35.93 25.16 71.08
C ILE A 567 -36.03 25.29 72.60
N TRP A 568 -36.69 26.32 73.12
CA TRP A 568 -37.01 26.43 74.55
C TRP A 568 -37.67 25.14 75.06
N ARG A 569 -38.70 24.67 74.36
CA ARG A 569 -39.42 23.44 74.73
C ARG A 569 -38.54 22.20 74.69
N VAL A 570 -37.68 22.06 73.67
CA VAL A 570 -36.72 20.95 73.61
C VAL A 570 -35.82 20.96 74.85
N MET A 571 -35.24 22.11 75.17
CA MET A 571 -34.31 22.23 76.28
C MET A 571 -35.00 22.05 77.64
N SER A 572 -36.17 22.65 77.84
CA SER A 572 -36.97 22.44 79.06
C SER A 572 -37.37 20.98 79.24
N ASN A 573 -37.72 20.27 78.17
CA ASN A 573 -38.02 18.84 78.23
C ASN A 573 -36.80 18.01 78.63
N LEU A 574 -35.64 18.24 78.01
CA LEU A 574 -34.41 17.51 78.35
C LEU A 574 -33.95 17.77 79.80
N ILE A 575 -33.99 19.03 80.25
CA ILE A 575 -33.60 19.39 81.63
C ILE A 575 -34.63 18.85 82.64
N SER A 576 -35.93 18.93 82.35
CA SER A 576 -36.96 18.36 83.23
C SER A 576 -36.85 16.83 83.31
N ASN A 577 -36.47 16.15 82.22
CA ASN A 577 -36.22 14.71 82.25
C ASN A 577 -34.98 14.39 83.11
N ALA A 578 -33.90 15.17 82.98
CA ALA A 578 -32.71 15.01 83.83
C ALA A 578 -33.04 15.15 85.33
N ILE A 579 -33.86 16.15 85.72
CA ILE A 579 -34.32 16.35 87.11
C ILE A 579 -35.16 15.17 87.58
N LYS A 580 -36.15 14.78 86.75
CA LYS A 580 -37.11 13.72 87.06
C LYS A 580 -36.46 12.35 87.29
N PHE A 581 -35.47 12.00 86.47
CA PHE A 581 -34.86 10.66 86.50
C PHE A 581 -33.57 10.59 87.32
N SER A 582 -33.08 11.72 87.85
CA SER A 582 -31.95 11.77 88.77
C SER A 582 -32.35 11.56 90.24
N PRO A 583 -31.51 10.90 91.06
CA PRO A 583 -31.69 10.84 92.52
C PRO A 583 -31.59 12.21 93.20
N HIS A 584 -32.08 12.29 94.43
CA HIS A 584 -31.92 13.47 95.30
C HIS A 584 -30.44 13.81 95.55
N GLY A 585 -30.13 15.09 95.69
CA GLY A 585 -28.76 15.54 96.04
C GLY A 585 -27.74 15.50 94.90
N THR A 586 -28.14 15.15 93.68
CA THR A 586 -27.23 15.01 92.54
C THR A 586 -27.03 16.31 91.77
N THR A 587 -25.92 16.41 91.02
CA THR A 587 -25.66 17.54 90.12
C THR A 587 -26.01 17.16 88.68
N ILE A 588 -26.75 18.03 87.99
CA ILE A 588 -27.06 17.92 86.55
C ILE A 588 -26.24 18.96 85.81
N HIS A 589 -25.53 18.53 84.77
CA HIS A 589 -24.64 19.40 83.99
C HIS A 589 -25.25 19.73 82.64
N ILE A 590 -25.37 21.03 82.33
CA ILE A 590 -25.76 21.54 81.02
C ILE A 590 -24.54 22.23 80.42
N VAL A 591 -23.96 21.62 79.38
CA VAL A 591 -22.75 22.12 78.72
C VAL A 591 -23.07 22.46 77.28
N MET A 592 -22.70 23.66 76.83
CA MET A 592 -22.77 24.05 75.42
C MET A 592 -21.37 24.34 74.88
N GLU A 593 -21.03 23.70 73.77
CA GLU A 593 -19.77 23.86 73.06
C GLU A 593 -20.03 24.31 71.63
N GLU A 594 -19.21 25.23 71.13
CA GLU A 594 -19.21 25.60 69.72
C GLU A 594 -18.33 24.62 68.94
N LYS A 595 -18.88 24.13 67.83
CA LYS A 595 -18.16 23.39 66.79
C LYS A 595 -18.07 24.24 65.53
N PRO A 596 -17.21 23.87 64.55
CA PRO A 596 -16.97 24.72 63.38
C PRO A 596 -18.20 25.14 62.57
N LEU A 597 -19.29 24.36 62.58
CA LEU A 597 -20.51 24.63 61.81
C LEU A 597 -21.81 24.46 62.63
N SER A 598 -21.69 24.12 63.91
CA SER A 598 -22.83 23.79 64.77
C SER A 598 -22.53 24.15 66.22
N ILE A 599 -23.56 24.19 67.06
CA ILE A 599 -23.41 24.13 68.51
C ILE A 599 -23.81 22.74 68.99
N LEU A 600 -23.09 22.22 69.99
CA LEU A 600 -23.43 21.00 70.68
C LEU A 600 -23.85 21.33 72.11
N ILE A 601 -25.05 20.91 72.50
CA ILE A 601 -25.56 21.06 73.86
C ILE A 601 -25.70 19.66 74.46
N ALA A 602 -25.04 19.44 75.60
CA ALA A 602 -25.11 18.21 76.37
C ALA A 602 -25.82 18.46 77.71
N VAL A 603 -26.88 17.69 77.97
CA VAL A 603 -27.59 17.65 79.27
C VAL A 603 -27.26 16.31 79.91
N LYS A 604 -26.37 16.33 80.90
CA LYS A 604 -25.88 15.15 81.62
C LYS A 604 -26.52 15.04 83.00
N ASP A 605 -27.16 13.91 83.22
CA ASP A 605 -27.80 13.52 84.47
C ASP A 605 -27.07 12.37 85.16
N ASN A 606 -27.38 12.12 86.44
CA ASN A 606 -26.88 10.98 87.22
C ASN A 606 -28.03 10.00 87.54
N GLY A 607 -28.97 9.87 86.61
CA GLY A 607 -30.20 9.13 86.77
C GLY A 607 -30.08 7.62 86.68
N ILE A 608 -31.23 6.96 86.73
CA ILE A 608 -31.38 5.50 86.66
C ILE A 608 -30.90 4.88 85.33
N GLY A 609 -30.55 5.71 84.34
CA GLY A 609 -30.14 5.29 83.01
C GLY A 609 -31.26 4.64 82.18
N ILE A 610 -30.96 4.38 80.91
CA ILE A 610 -31.91 3.89 79.90
C ILE A 610 -31.58 2.43 79.56
N PRO A 611 -32.48 1.47 79.85
CA PRO A 611 -32.34 0.07 79.46
C PRO A 611 -32.18 -0.09 77.93
N PRO A 612 -31.34 -1.03 77.46
CA PRO A 612 -31.13 -1.28 76.03
C PRO A 612 -32.41 -1.58 75.24
N GLU A 613 -33.38 -2.22 75.90
CA GLU A 613 -34.66 -2.65 75.31
C GLU A 613 -35.52 -1.48 74.83
N ILE A 614 -35.46 -0.33 75.52
CA ILE A 614 -36.20 0.88 75.14
C ILE A 614 -35.35 1.89 74.37
N ALA A 615 -34.02 1.71 74.34
CA ALA A 615 -33.08 2.64 73.72
C ALA A 615 -33.36 2.85 72.22
N GLN A 616 -33.76 1.81 71.49
CA GLN A 616 -34.05 1.88 70.04
C GLN A 616 -35.33 2.65 69.72
N ASN A 617 -36.29 2.68 70.64
CA ASN A 617 -37.61 3.28 70.45
C ASN A 617 -37.80 4.58 71.24
N LEU A 618 -36.75 5.09 71.90
CA LEU A 618 -36.84 6.24 72.81
C LEU A 618 -37.32 7.53 72.13
N PHE A 619 -37.03 7.68 70.82
CA PHE A 619 -37.50 8.81 70.02
C PHE A 619 -38.70 8.47 69.11
N ALA A 620 -39.28 7.27 69.24
CA ALA A 620 -40.46 6.86 68.49
C ALA A 620 -41.77 7.31 69.19
N MET A 621 -42.83 7.48 68.42
CA MET A 621 -44.14 7.92 68.91
C MET A 621 -44.97 6.74 69.43
N ASN A 622 -44.46 6.02 70.44
CA ASN A 622 -45.08 4.80 70.96
C ASN A 622 -45.41 4.93 72.46
N ALA A 623 -46.63 4.57 72.83
CA ALA A 623 -47.13 4.62 74.21
C ALA A 623 -46.45 3.60 75.16
N ASP A 624 -45.73 2.61 74.62
CA ASP A 624 -45.12 1.53 75.39
C ASP A 624 -43.75 1.88 76.03
N VAL A 625 -43.30 3.14 75.92
CA VAL A 625 -42.00 3.64 76.45
C VAL A 625 -42.17 4.49 77.72
N GLN A 626 -43.23 4.26 78.50
CA GLN A 626 -43.49 5.01 79.74
C GLN A 626 -42.67 4.46 80.92
N ARG A 627 -42.00 5.34 81.66
CA ARG A 627 -41.33 5.01 82.93
C ARG A 627 -41.69 6.02 84.01
N GLN A 628 -41.85 5.53 85.24
CA GLN A 628 -41.97 6.38 86.42
C GLN A 628 -40.61 7.04 86.74
N GLY A 629 -40.64 8.30 87.16
CA GLY A 629 -39.47 9.00 87.67
C GLY A 629 -39.03 8.48 89.03
N THR A 630 -37.94 9.03 89.58
CA THR A 630 -37.36 8.57 90.85
C THR A 630 -38.28 8.77 92.05
N ASP A 631 -39.29 9.65 91.95
CA ASP A 631 -40.33 9.90 92.96
C ASP A 631 -41.74 9.55 92.45
N GLY A 632 -41.85 8.65 91.46
CA GLY A 632 -43.15 8.15 90.97
C GLY A 632 -43.82 9.02 89.90
N GLU A 633 -43.13 10.01 89.33
CA GLU A 633 -43.74 10.93 88.36
C GLU A 633 -44.09 10.22 87.04
N LYS A 634 -45.32 10.37 86.54
CA LYS A 634 -45.77 9.77 85.26
C LYS A 634 -45.16 10.48 84.05
N SER A 635 -44.83 9.73 83.00
CA SER A 635 -44.33 10.27 81.72
C SER A 635 -45.28 9.84 80.59
N PHE A 636 -45.63 10.77 79.70
CA PHE A 636 -46.52 10.50 78.56
C PHE A 636 -45.78 9.93 77.34
N GLY A 637 -44.44 9.83 77.37
CA GLY A 637 -43.63 9.21 76.32
C GLY A 637 -43.44 10.04 75.04
N LEU A 638 -44.16 11.15 74.87
CA LEU A 638 -44.14 11.94 73.62
C LEU A 638 -43.05 13.01 73.54
N GLY A 639 -42.57 13.50 74.69
CA GLY A 639 -41.67 14.66 74.73
C GLY A 639 -40.38 14.49 73.92
N LEU A 640 -39.75 13.31 73.95
CA LEU A 640 -38.52 13.06 73.20
C LEU A 640 -38.76 12.90 71.69
N ALA A 641 -39.88 12.30 71.28
CA ALA A 641 -40.27 12.22 69.87
C ALA A 641 -40.53 13.63 69.29
N ILE A 642 -41.19 14.50 70.05
CA ILE A 642 -41.40 15.91 69.67
C ILE A 642 -40.07 16.66 69.64
N SER A 643 -39.19 16.46 70.63
CA SER A 643 -37.85 17.04 70.63
C SER A 643 -37.07 16.65 69.36
N LYS A 644 -37.14 15.38 68.93
CA LYS A 644 -36.49 14.92 67.70
C LYS A 644 -37.04 15.60 66.46
N GLN A 645 -38.36 15.67 66.30
CA GLN A 645 -38.97 16.36 65.15
C GLN A 645 -38.59 17.85 65.11
N ILE A 646 -38.59 18.54 66.26
CA ILE A 646 -38.19 19.95 66.33
C ILE A 646 -36.72 20.11 65.91
N ILE A 647 -35.82 19.28 66.44
CA ILE A 647 -34.39 19.37 66.12
C ILE A 647 -34.12 19.03 64.65
N GLU A 648 -34.75 17.99 64.10
CA GLU A 648 -34.65 17.63 62.68
C GLU A 648 -35.23 18.72 61.76
N ALA A 649 -36.32 19.39 62.16
CA ALA A 649 -36.86 20.54 61.43
C ALA A 649 -35.92 21.76 61.42
N HIS A 650 -35.02 21.86 62.40
CA HIS A 650 -33.91 22.84 62.43
C HIS A 650 -32.64 22.33 61.74
N ASN A 651 -32.71 21.22 60.97
CA ASN A 651 -31.56 20.53 60.37
C ASN A 651 -30.49 20.10 61.39
N GLY A 652 -30.88 19.94 62.66
CA GLY A 652 -30.02 19.46 63.73
C GLY A 652 -30.12 17.96 63.97
N SER A 653 -29.37 17.47 64.94
CA SER A 653 -29.39 16.07 65.39
C SER A 653 -29.59 15.98 66.90
N ILE A 654 -30.35 14.98 67.37
CA ILE A 654 -30.51 14.67 68.79
C ILE A 654 -30.20 13.19 69.03
N TRP A 655 -29.40 12.89 70.05
CA TRP A 655 -29.07 11.52 70.45
C TRP A 655 -28.78 11.47 71.96
N PHE A 656 -28.46 10.28 72.48
CA PHE A 656 -28.11 10.12 73.89
C PHE A 656 -27.06 9.03 74.07
N GLU A 657 -26.34 9.12 75.19
CA GLU A 657 -25.47 8.07 75.71
C GLU A 657 -25.93 7.75 77.14
N SER A 658 -26.20 6.47 77.42
CA SER A 658 -26.65 6.05 78.75
C SER A 658 -26.14 4.66 79.09
N LEU A 659 -25.84 4.46 80.37
CA LEU A 659 -25.56 3.17 80.98
C LEU A 659 -26.60 2.95 82.09
N PRO A 660 -27.35 1.83 82.11
CA PRO A 660 -28.31 1.55 83.17
C PRO A 660 -27.67 1.67 84.56
N GLY A 661 -28.25 2.51 85.42
CA GLY A 661 -27.75 2.80 86.76
C GLY A 661 -26.64 3.84 86.88
N PHE A 662 -26.14 4.42 85.77
CA PHE A 662 -25.03 5.37 85.75
C PHE A 662 -25.36 6.73 85.08
N GLY A 663 -26.64 7.03 84.86
CA GLY A 663 -27.10 8.28 84.27
C GLY A 663 -27.21 8.28 82.73
N THR A 664 -27.66 9.42 82.21
CA THR A 664 -27.84 9.66 80.78
C THR A 664 -27.27 11.02 80.40
N THR A 665 -26.65 11.10 79.24
CA THR A 665 -26.31 12.37 78.59
C THR A 665 -27.10 12.48 77.30
N PHE A 666 -27.98 13.48 77.21
CA PHE A 666 -28.65 13.84 75.96
C PHE A 666 -27.84 14.90 75.23
N PHE A 667 -27.68 14.71 73.92
CA PHE A 667 -26.94 15.61 73.04
C PHE A 667 -27.88 16.21 72.00
N VAL A 668 -27.79 17.52 71.82
CA VAL A 668 -28.48 18.28 70.77
C VAL A 668 -27.45 19.05 69.97
N GLU A 669 -27.41 18.83 68.67
CA GLU A 669 -26.53 19.55 67.74
C GLU A 669 -27.37 20.39 66.77
N LEU A 670 -27.11 21.70 66.72
CA LEU A 670 -27.84 22.66 65.88
C LEU A 670 -26.87 23.43 64.98
N PRO A 671 -27.14 23.59 63.68
CA PRO A 671 -26.24 24.33 62.77
C PRO A 671 -26.24 25.84 63.06
N ILE A 672 -25.07 26.48 62.95
CA ILE A 672 -24.90 27.93 63.16
C ILE A 672 -25.28 28.72 61.89
N THR A 673 -25.24 28.09 60.71
CA THR A 673 -25.56 28.71 59.41
C THR A 673 -26.58 27.86 58.65
N GLU A 674 -27.53 28.51 57.97
CA GLU A 674 -28.47 27.81 57.09
C GLU A 674 -27.75 27.35 55.82
N ASN A 675 -27.87 26.06 55.51
CA ASN A 675 -27.74 25.57 54.14
C ASN A 675 -29.14 25.36 53.55
#